data_AF-A0A924PAB1-F1
#
_entry.id   AF-A0A924PAB1-F1
#
_cell.length_a   1.000
_cell.length_b   1.000
_cell.length_c   1.000
_cell.angle_alpha   90.00
_cell.angle_beta   90.00
_cell.angle_gamma   90.00
#
_symmetry.space_group_name_H-M   'P 1'
#
loop_
_entity.id
_entity.type
_entity.pdbx_description
1 polymer ?
#
loop_
_entity_poly.entity_id
_entity_poly.type
_entity_poly.pdbx_seq_one_letter_code
_entity_poly.pdbx_strand_id
1 'polypeptide(L)'
;MKKFIQRGIQVLMALTLVLPLFSHADALEWQKVSLEEKLQQKLTHSVAATLAEKYFVLSVNIQLKPAAPSGRVAPGNPNGKPPTDGGERISLGKLDIDAPIFGTGDTKPDGTPSSDLFESIRMLNVSLLIDTSVSDARVEVIKRILTNGLGSLNGKKSEIKVEKAELYVAPPAPVPTPTPSKVTPPPVVEKPWDAKRWAVEFKNPVSFLLIAFLLSSLMTTLFKGYRGLESRKISLLEAENARAEAEIQARNSAAEAEAEAFGGSSKPITAEPTESFEISGAQKGFERLRALLQQNPKEASHLIAQWTKAPAKAAGEALAILPQLLTTDELTRVFSHLSLDDRKEWKKQLLTTVDKAGVSRADAFVSSQIVESMLMPAPKMEDELSELISQLKLTDCVEIALEDSELGAVFVNILPTGQVAKMLSLLPAEQSKAVTLASLKFSDEELRSKSTAIKAAIGAMNAKIKGSAAPFLDRAGDLLSEVGPEKESSIFLALAEAGEYALMEETAKRHFPAELLFRIPAPVLKTCMNRLPMTKLAEMILCRDDSERPIFLDAFGRAGSKLRDLIDVELKQLEGDEVRKRRAEKNQALIWRDFVDVSRNLIRTNETVSDLVEDTLNSWLSEKTGGQAGKSGKGAAGGHLKVA
;
A
#
# COMPACT_ATOMS: atom_id res chain seq x y z
N MET A 1 42.53 3.80 34.87
CA MET A 1 41.96 2.99 33.77
C MET A 1 41.33 1.67 34.24
N LYS A 2 42.05 0.75 34.92
CA LYS A 2 41.45 -0.51 35.46
C LYS A 2 40.22 -0.30 36.35
N LYS A 3 40.23 0.67 37.27
CA LYS A 3 39.07 0.99 38.12
C LYS A 3 37.86 1.56 37.36
N PHE A 4 38.08 2.15 36.18
CA PHE A 4 37.01 2.71 35.34
C PHE A 4 36.33 1.60 34.53
N ILE A 5 37.13 0.66 34.00
CA ILE A 5 36.64 -0.55 33.33
C ILE A 5 35.88 -1.43 34.33
N GLN A 6 36.39 -1.59 35.55
CA GLN A 6 35.71 -2.39 36.58
C GLN A 6 34.37 -1.80 37.02
N ARG A 7 34.26 -0.46 37.12
CA ARG A 7 32.98 0.20 37.39
C ARG A 7 32.03 0.13 36.19
N GLY A 8 32.54 0.20 34.96
CA GLY A 8 31.74 -0.02 33.75
C GLY A 8 31.12 -1.42 33.71
N ILE A 9 31.89 -2.46 34.07
CA ILE A 9 31.41 -3.85 34.10
C ILE A 9 30.39 -4.06 35.24
N GLN A 10 30.57 -3.43 36.40
CA GLN A 10 29.60 -3.50 37.49
C GLN A 10 28.27 -2.80 37.16
N VAL A 11 28.31 -1.67 36.44
CA VAL A 11 27.10 -1.00 35.94
C VAL A 11 26.43 -1.84 34.85
N LEU A 12 27.21 -2.47 33.96
CA LEU A 12 26.67 -3.34 32.91
C LEU A 12 26.00 -4.60 33.49
N MET A 13 26.58 -5.20 34.55
CA MET A 13 25.98 -6.35 35.23
C MET A 13 24.76 -5.97 36.08
N ALA A 14 24.73 -4.78 36.68
CA ALA A 14 23.54 -4.28 37.35
C ALA A 14 22.40 -4.00 36.34
N LEU A 15 22.73 -3.56 35.13
CA LEU A 15 21.77 -3.29 34.07
C LEU A 15 21.19 -4.59 33.46
N THR A 16 21.99 -5.66 33.36
CA THR A 16 21.52 -6.97 32.87
C THR A 16 20.68 -7.76 33.87
N LEU A 17 20.87 -7.55 35.17
CA LEU A 17 20.05 -8.17 36.22
C LEU A 17 18.67 -7.52 36.39
N VAL A 18 18.46 -6.30 35.90
CA VAL A 18 17.18 -5.58 35.98
C VAL A 18 16.27 -5.86 34.77
N LEU A 19 16.84 -6.30 33.64
CA LEU A 19 16.12 -6.56 32.39
C LEU A 19 15.05 -7.69 32.42
N PRO A 20 15.10 -8.74 33.27
CA PRO A 20 14.05 -9.77 33.28
C PRO A 20 12.74 -9.32 33.95
N LEU A 21 12.77 -8.26 34.77
CA LEU A 21 11.60 -7.77 35.51
C LEU A 21 10.63 -6.93 34.67
N PHE A 22 11.02 -6.50 33.46
CA PHE A 22 10.19 -5.67 32.59
C PHE A 22 9.32 -6.45 31.57
N SER A 23 9.53 -7.77 31.43
CA SER A 23 8.90 -8.53 30.34
C SER A 23 7.37 -8.70 30.44
N HIS A 24 6.79 -8.69 31.65
CA HIS A 24 5.34 -8.88 31.84
C HIS A 24 4.56 -7.56 31.93
N ALA A 25 5.19 -6.48 32.40
CA ALA A 25 4.55 -5.16 32.46
C ALA A 25 4.35 -4.58 31.05
N ASP A 26 5.34 -4.75 30.17
CA ASP A 26 5.31 -4.22 28.79
C ASP A 26 4.18 -4.85 27.94
N ALA A 27 3.80 -6.10 28.21
CA ALA A 27 2.74 -6.78 27.46
C ALA A 27 1.34 -6.23 27.78
N LEU A 28 1.03 -6.01 29.06
CA LEU A 28 -0.26 -5.44 29.48
C LEU A 28 -0.38 -3.96 29.12
N GLU A 29 0.73 -3.21 29.14
CA GLU A 29 0.71 -1.80 28.72
C GLU A 29 0.44 -1.64 27.24
N TRP A 30 1.04 -2.45 26.37
CA TRP A 30 0.75 -2.38 24.94
C TRP A 30 -0.70 -2.79 24.62
N GLN A 31 -1.20 -3.85 25.27
CA GLN A 31 -2.60 -4.26 25.11
C GLN A 31 -3.58 -3.19 25.60
N LYS A 32 -3.25 -2.51 26.71
CA LYS A 32 -3.99 -1.35 27.20
C LYS A 32 -4.05 -0.24 26.15
N VAL A 33 -2.91 0.17 25.58
CA VAL A 33 -2.85 1.25 24.57
C VAL A 33 -3.66 0.87 23.32
N SER A 34 -3.53 -0.38 22.85
CA SER A 34 -4.31 -0.85 21.70
C SER A 34 -5.82 -0.84 21.97
N LEU A 35 -6.24 -1.22 23.18
CA LEU A 35 -7.63 -1.18 23.59
C LEU A 35 -8.15 0.26 23.73
N GLU A 36 -7.35 1.18 24.29
CA GLU A 36 -7.65 2.62 24.38
C GLU A 36 -7.89 3.23 23.00
N GLU A 37 -7.02 2.93 22.03
CA GLU A 37 -7.14 3.45 20.66
C GLU A 37 -8.40 2.94 19.96
N LYS A 38 -8.70 1.63 20.05
CA LYS A 38 -9.91 1.06 19.45
C LYS A 38 -11.19 1.61 20.09
N LEU A 39 -11.21 1.75 21.42
CA LEU A 39 -12.33 2.39 22.13
C LEU A 39 -12.47 3.87 21.73
N GLN A 40 -11.37 4.61 21.64
CA GLN A 40 -11.37 6.01 21.24
C GLN A 40 -11.90 6.17 19.82
N GLN A 41 -11.47 5.35 18.87
CA GLN A 41 -11.97 5.39 17.48
C GLN A 41 -13.47 5.10 17.41
N LYS A 42 -13.95 4.05 18.09
CA LYS A 42 -15.38 3.68 18.07
C LYS A 42 -16.27 4.73 18.75
N LEU A 43 -15.83 5.29 19.88
CA LEU A 43 -16.56 6.37 20.56
C LEU A 43 -16.52 7.65 19.74
N THR A 44 -15.39 7.99 19.11
CA THR A 44 -15.28 9.15 18.21
C THR A 44 -16.26 9.02 17.05
N HIS A 45 -16.33 7.85 16.40
CA HIS A 45 -17.28 7.59 15.32
C HIS A 45 -18.74 7.73 15.78
N SER A 46 -19.06 7.24 16.97
CA SER A 46 -20.41 7.33 17.55
C SER A 46 -20.81 8.78 17.89
N VAL A 47 -19.87 9.59 18.39
CA VAL A 47 -20.10 11.01 18.65
C VAL A 47 -20.16 11.82 17.35
N ALA A 48 -19.31 11.48 16.37
CA ALA A 48 -19.25 12.11 15.04
C ALA A 48 -20.58 12.05 14.28
N ALA A 49 -21.39 11.01 14.52
CA ALA A 49 -22.74 10.89 13.96
C ALA A 49 -23.71 12.00 14.43
N THR A 50 -23.41 12.66 15.55
CA THR A 50 -24.25 13.72 16.15
C THR A 50 -23.62 15.11 16.17
N LEU A 51 -22.29 15.18 16.15
CA LEU A 51 -21.52 16.42 16.22
C LEU A 51 -20.31 16.32 15.31
N ALA A 52 -20.04 17.32 14.46
CA ALA A 52 -18.87 17.28 13.58
C ALA A 52 -17.56 17.30 14.39
N GLU A 53 -16.54 16.57 13.92
CA GLU A 53 -15.26 16.34 14.63
C GLU A 53 -14.54 17.62 15.07
N LYS A 54 -14.69 18.73 14.34
CA LYS A 54 -14.09 20.03 14.72
C LYS A 54 -14.64 20.64 16.02
N TYR A 55 -15.75 20.13 16.55
CA TYR A 55 -16.40 20.67 17.75
C TYR A 55 -16.15 19.82 19.00
N PHE A 56 -15.36 18.75 18.92
CA PHE A 56 -15.06 17.94 20.11
C PHE A 56 -13.70 17.25 20.04
N VAL A 57 -13.14 16.95 21.21
CA VAL A 57 -11.95 16.12 21.38
C VAL A 57 -12.27 15.05 22.43
N LEU A 58 -12.13 13.77 22.05
CA LEU A 58 -12.42 12.63 22.93
C LEU A 58 -11.11 11.91 23.27
N SER A 59 -10.89 11.65 24.56
CA SER A 59 -9.75 10.88 25.08
C SER A 59 -10.23 9.76 25.98
N VAL A 60 -9.66 8.56 25.81
CA VAL A 60 -9.94 7.38 26.61
C VAL A 60 -8.69 6.99 27.39
N ASN A 61 -8.83 6.77 28.69
CA ASN A 61 -7.74 6.31 29.56
C ASN A 61 -8.22 5.14 30.44
N ILE A 62 -7.52 4.02 30.35
CA ILE A 62 -7.74 2.80 31.10
C ILE A 62 -6.77 2.76 32.28
N GLN A 63 -7.27 2.72 33.50
CA GLN A 63 -6.45 2.48 34.69
C GLN A 63 -6.45 0.99 35.01
N LEU A 64 -5.26 0.38 35.06
CA LEU A 64 -5.08 -1.01 35.49
C LEU A 64 -4.92 -1.09 37.02
N LYS A 65 -5.29 -2.23 37.61
CA LYS A 65 -4.94 -2.56 39.00
C LYS A 65 -3.42 -2.67 39.11
N PRO A 66 -2.79 -2.10 40.16
CA PRO A 66 -1.36 -2.25 40.37
C PRO A 66 -1.02 -3.73 40.52
N ALA A 67 -0.02 -4.21 39.78
CA ALA A 67 0.43 -5.60 39.89
C ALA A 67 0.89 -5.86 41.33
N ALA A 68 0.40 -6.95 41.93
CA ALA A 68 0.89 -7.37 43.23
C ALA A 68 2.41 -7.65 43.12
N PRO A 69 3.23 -7.26 44.12
CA PRO A 69 4.67 -7.47 44.06
C PRO A 69 4.95 -8.97 43.91
N SER A 70 5.49 -9.36 42.75
CA SER A 70 5.75 -10.75 42.39
C SER A 70 6.76 -11.36 43.35
N GLY A 71 6.31 -12.29 44.20
CA GLY A 71 7.20 -13.11 45.03
C GLY A 71 8.14 -13.94 44.15
N ARG A 72 9.39 -14.10 44.60
CA ARG A 72 10.46 -14.84 43.90
C ARG A 72 9.96 -16.20 43.42
N VAL A 73 9.94 -16.39 42.10
CA VAL A 73 9.65 -17.66 41.44
C VAL A 73 10.88 -18.57 41.52
N ALA A 74 10.71 -19.81 41.99
CA ALA A 74 11.76 -20.82 42.07
C ALA A 74 12.04 -21.44 40.68
N PRO A 75 13.29 -21.86 40.37
CA PRO A 75 13.64 -22.35 39.04
C PRO A 75 13.01 -23.72 38.75
N GLY A 76 12.21 -23.80 37.68
CA GLY A 76 11.48 -24.98 37.22
C GLY A 76 12.18 -25.80 36.13
N ASN A 77 11.81 -27.07 36.06
CA ASN A 77 12.43 -28.24 35.41
C ASN A 77 12.23 -28.32 33.87
N PRO A 78 13.27 -28.65 33.05
CA PRO A 78 13.24 -28.49 31.58
C PRO A 78 12.60 -29.61 30.71
N ASN A 79 11.72 -30.49 31.21
CA ASN A 79 11.19 -31.62 30.42
C ASN A 79 9.66 -31.60 30.17
N GLY A 80 9.15 -30.62 29.43
CA GLY A 80 7.74 -30.56 28.99
C GLY A 80 7.57 -30.61 27.47
N LYS A 81 6.72 -31.51 26.97
CA LYS A 81 6.32 -31.67 25.55
C LYS A 81 5.46 -30.49 25.07
N PRO A 82 5.48 -30.10 23.78
CA PRO A 82 4.69 -28.96 23.29
C PRO A 82 3.22 -29.34 23.03
N PRO A 83 2.26 -28.42 23.22
CA PRO A 83 0.83 -28.64 22.97
C PRO A 83 0.36 -28.07 21.62
N THR A 84 -0.79 -28.57 21.18
CA THR A 84 -1.54 -28.26 19.94
C THR A 84 -2.44 -27.04 20.08
N ASP A 85 -2.51 -26.23 19.02
CA ASP A 85 -3.05 -24.87 19.00
C ASP A 85 -4.56 -24.80 18.68
N GLY A 86 -5.27 -23.90 19.37
CA GLY A 86 -6.71 -23.67 19.25
C GLY A 86 -7.09 -22.34 19.92
N GLY A 87 -6.95 -21.23 19.19
CA GLY A 87 -7.17 -19.89 19.72
C GLY A 87 -8.65 -19.47 19.80
N GLU A 88 -9.20 -19.43 21.02
CA GLU A 88 -10.50 -18.79 21.29
C GLU A 88 -10.40 -17.25 21.31
N ARG A 89 -11.41 -16.57 20.75
CA ARG A 89 -11.58 -15.11 20.78
C ARG A 89 -12.70 -14.74 21.76
N ILE A 90 -12.48 -13.74 22.62
CA ILE A 90 -13.54 -13.15 23.44
C ILE A 90 -14.11 -11.94 22.69
N SER A 91 -15.35 -12.06 22.22
CA SER A 91 -16.10 -10.97 21.59
C SER A 91 -16.74 -10.08 22.66
N LEU A 92 -16.43 -8.78 22.63
CA LEU A 92 -17.18 -7.78 23.40
C LEU A 92 -18.55 -7.62 22.73
N GLY A 93 -19.53 -8.42 23.15
CA GLY A 93 -20.81 -8.71 22.46
C GLY A 93 -21.74 -7.55 22.07
N LYS A 94 -21.31 -6.29 22.16
CA LYS A 94 -21.96 -5.10 21.55
C LYS A 94 -20.98 -4.05 21.01
N LEU A 95 -19.69 -4.15 21.34
CA LEU A 95 -18.67 -3.21 20.91
C LEU A 95 -17.92 -3.67 19.66
N ASP A 96 -18.12 -4.89 19.15
CA ASP A 96 -17.55 -5.35 17.87
C ASP A 96 -16.04 -5.05 17.75
N ILE A 97 -15.35 -5.06 18.89
CA ILE A 97 -13.90 -4.84 18.99
C ILE A 97 -13.30 -6.22 19.18
N ASP A 98 -12.76 -6.78 18.10
CA ASP A 98 -11.90 -7.96 18.16
C ASP A 98 -10.53 -7.53 18.68
N ALA A 99 -10.26 -7.81 19.95
CA ALA A 99 -8.92 -7.70 20.52
C ALA A 99 -8.26 -9.10 20.49
N PRO A 100 -7.10 -9.27 19.83
CA PRO A 100 -6.40 -10.54 19.84
C PRO A 100 -5.92 -10.86 21.27
N ILE A 101 -6.31 -12.01 21.78
CA ILE A 101 -5.82 -12.53 23.05
C ILE A 101 -4.46 -13.17 22.77
N PHE A 102 -3.39 -12.51 23.17
CA PHE A 102 -2.06 -13.10 23.14
C PHE A 102 -1.82 -13.85 24.47
N GLY A 103 -1.95 -15.18 24.44
CA GLY A 103 -1.47 -16.06 25.51
C GLY A 103 -2.52 -16.80 26.34
N THR A 104 -3.56 -17.36 25.72
CA THR A 104 -4.51 -18.29 26.41
C THR A 104 -4.31 -19.77 26.06
N GLY A 105 -3.28 -20.11 25.29
CA GLY A 105 -2.82 -21.49 25.18
C GLY A 105 -1.90 -21.85 26.35
N ASP A 106 -2.52 -22.41 27.39
CA ASP A 106 -1.95 -22.99 28.61
C ASP A 106 -1.64 -22.07 29.80
N THR A 107 -2.27 -22.42 30.92
CA THR A 107 -1.76 -22.19 32.27
C THR A 107 -0.25 -22.34 32.29
N LYS A 108 0.46 -21.38 32.90
CA LYS A 108 1.87 -21.60 33.26
C LYS A 108 1.99 -22.97 33.96
N PRO A 109 3.09 -23.73 33.77
CA PRO A 109 3.28 -25.05 34.41
C PRO A 109 3.10 -25.05 35.94
N ASP A 110 3.07 -23.85 36.52
CA ASP A 110 2.84 -23.44 37.90
C ASP A 110 1.34 -23.41 38.32
N GLY A 111 0.39 -23.58 37.40
CA GLY A 111 -1.06 -23.56 37.66
C GLY A 111 -1.68 -22.17 37.90
N THR A 112 -0.92 -21.08 37.73
CA THR A 112 -1.46 -19.71 37.88
C THR A 112 -2.12 -19.22 36.59
N PRO A 113 -3.37 -18.73 36.62
CA PRO A 113 -4.05 -18.21 35.43
C PRO A 113 -3.29 -17.01 34.85
N SER A 114 -3.15 -16.95 33.52
CA SER A 114 -2.64 -15.77 32.84
C SER A 114 -3.61 -14.62 33.11
N SER A 115 -3.09 -13.49 33.59
CA SER A 115 -3.91 -12.36 33.99
C SER A 115 -4.59 -11.76 32.76
N ASP A 116 -5.89 -11.97 32.62
CA ASP A 116 -6.69 -11.33 31.59
C ASP A 116 -6.63 -9.80 31.77
N LEU A 117 -6.30 -9.08 30.70
CA LEU A 117 -6.32 -7.61 30.66
C LEU A 117 -7.67 -7.11 31.17
N PHE A 118 -8.75 -7.78 30.79
CA PHE A 118 -10.10 -7.42 31.20
C PHE A 118 -10.35 -7.64 32.69
N GLU A 119 -9.64 -8.48 33.42
CA GLU A 119 -9.77 -8.54 34.89
C GLU A 119 -8.94 -7.45 35.59
N SER A 120 -7.89 -7.02 34.91
CA SER A 120 -6.91 -6.04 35.37
C SER A 120 -7.40 -4.59 35.24
N ILE A 121 -8.38 -4.30 34.38
CA ILE A 121 -8.95 -2.93 34.28
C ILE A 121 -9.66 -2.54 35.60
N ARG A 122 -9.18 -1.49 36.27
CA ARG A 122 -9.80 -0.94 37.49
C ARG A 122 -10.87 0.10 37.17
N MET A 123 -10.57 1.00 36.24
CA MET A 123 -11.43 2.15 35.93
C MET A 123 -11.19 2.57 34.47
N LEU A 124 -12.27 2.95 33.79
CA LEU A 124 -12.21 3.53 32.44
C LEU A 124 -12.63 4.99 32.54
N ASN A 125 -11.70 5.89 32.22
CA ASN A 125 -11.96 7.32 32.20
C ASN A 125 -12.13 7.78 30.77
N VAL A 126 -13.28 8.35 30.45
CA VAL A 126 -13.54 8.96 29.14
C VAL A 126 -13.71 10.46 29.35
N SER A 127 -12.79 11.24 28.79
CA SER A 127 -12.81 12.69 28.83
C SER A 127 -13.24 13.22 27.47
N LEU A 128 -14.33 13.98 27.44
CA LEU A 128 -14.85 14.62 26.25
C LEU A 128 -14.82 16.15 26.44
N LEU A 129 -14.02 16.81 25.63
CA LEU A 129 -14.03 18.27 25.50
C LEU A 129 -14.97 18.64 24.35
N ILE A 130 -15.98 19.46 24.62
CA ILE A 130 -16.95 19.93 23.62
C ILE A 130 -16.83 21.45 23.46
N ASP A 131 -16.97 21.93 22.24
CA ASP A 131 -16.98 23.36 21.96
C ASP A 131 -18.11 24.10 22.71
N THR A 132 -17.84 25.32 23.19
CA THR A 132 -18.83 26.14 23.90
C THR A 132 -20.05 26.51 23.06
N SER A 133 -19.94 26.48 21.72
CA SER A 133 -21.07 26.72 20.81
C SER A 133 -22.11 25.59 20.78
N VAL A 134 -21.81 24.43 21.37
CA VAL A 134 -22.74 23.28 21.39
C VAL A 134 -23.78 23.44 22.51
N SER A 135 -25.05 23.39 22.12
CA SER A 135 -26.20 23.49 23.04
C SER A 135 -26.23 22.36 24.07
N ASP A 136 -26.66 22.65 25.31
CA ASP A 136 -26.73 21.66 26.40
C ASP A 136 -27.59 20.43 26.08
N ALA A 137 -28.66 20.60 25.30
CA ALA A 137 -29.49 19.49 24.84
C ALA A 137 -28.71 18.46 24.02
N ARG A 138 -27.79 18.91 23.15
CA ARG A 138 -26.90 18.03 22.38
C ARG A 138 -25.84 17.39 23.27
N VAL A 139 -25.31 18.13 24.25
CA VAL A 139 -24.38 17.58 25.24
C VAL A 139 -25.01 16.42 26.00
N GLU A 140 -26.29 16.53 26.40
CA GLU A 140 -27.03 15.45 27.05
C GLU A 140 -27.24 14.23 26.14
N VAL A 141 -27.50 14.43 24.84
CA VAL A 141 -27.58 13.33 23.87
C VAL A 141 -26.23 12.62 23.75
N ILE A 142 -25.13 13.37 23.65
CA ILE A 142 -23.78 12.81 23.56
C ILE A 142 -23.42 12.04 24.83
N LYS A 143 -23.74 12.57 26.02
CA LYS A 143 -23.58 11.83 27.29
C LYS A 143 -24.31 10.49 27.26
N ARG A 144 -25.57 10.44 26.80
CA ARG A 144 -26.32 9.18 26.67
C ARG A 144 -25.67 8.21 25.69
N ILE A 145 -25.17 8.70 24.55
CA ILE A 145 -24.47 7.85 23.56
C ILE A 145 -23.22 7.23 24.20
N LEU A 146 -22.41 8.02 24.91
CA LEU A 146 -21.23 7.53 25.61
C LEU A 146 -21.60 6.55 26.74
N THR A 147 -22.61 6.86 27.55
CA THR A 147 -23.07 5.95 28.62
C THR A 147 -23.60 4.63 28.05
N ASN A 148 -24.37 4.66 26.97
CA ASN A 148 -24.90 3.46 26.32
C ASN A 148 -23.80 2.62 25.65
N GLY A 149 -22.83 3.27 24.99
CA GLY A 149 -21.69 2.61 24.37
C GLY A 149 -20.76 1.96 25.39
N LEU A 150 -20.61 2.56 26.58
CA LEU A 150 -19.75 2.04 27.65
C LEU A 150 -20.46 1.07 28.60
N GLY A 151 -21.80 1.08 28.64
CA GLY A 151 -22.62 0.23 29.51
C GLY A 151 -22.46 -1.27 29.25
N SER A 152 -21.86 -1.68 28.14
CA SER A 152 -21.58 -3.08 27.83
C SER A 152 -20.36 -3.67 28.54
N LEU A 153 -19.58 -2.88 29.27
CA LEU A 153 -18.40 -3.35 29.99
C LEU A 153 -18.79 -3.96 31.36
N ASN A 154 -19.27 -5.22 31.35
CA ASN A 154 -19.58 -6.10 32.50
C ASN A 154 -19.27 -5.54 33.91
N GLY A 155 -20.10 -4.61 34.39
CA GLY A 155 -20.05 -4.09 35.77
C GLY A 155 -18.84 -3.22 36.15
N LYS A 156 -18.02 -2.78 35.19
CA LYS A 156 -16.88 -1.89 35.50
C LYS A 156 -17.31 -0.44 35.62
N LYS A 157 -16.82 0.25 36.65
CA LYS A 157 -17.06 1.69 36.84
C LYS A 157 -16.33 2.48 35.75
N SER A 158 -17.11 3.10 34.87
CA SER A 158 -16.64 4.11 33.93
C SER A 158 -16.92 5.51 34.49
N GLU A 159 -15.95 6.41 34.38
CA GLU A 159 -16.09 7.82 34.73
C GLU A 159 -16.06 8.63 33.43
N ILE A 160 -17.17 9.29 33.11
CA ILE A 160 -17.30 10.13 31.91
C ILE A 160 -17.23 11.59 32.36
N LYS A 161 -16.18 12.30 31.97
CA LYS A 161 -16.01 13.73 32.20
C LYS A 161 -16.31 14.48 30.92
N VAL A 162 -17.31 15.36 30.96
CA VAL A 162 -17.65 16.22 29.82
C VAL A 162 -17.43 17.66 30.23
N GLU A 163 -16.49 18.32 29.56
CA GLU A 163 -16.12 19.72 29.82
C GLU A 163 -16.34 20.55 28.56
N LYS A 164 -16.76 21.81 28.74
CA LYS A 164 -16.88 22.77 27.64
C LYS A 164 -15.59 23.58 27.54
N ALA A 165 -15.02 23.64 26.35
CA ALA A 165 -13.82 24.42 26.02
C ALA A 165 -14.04 25.16 24.70
N GLU A 166 -13.32 26.26 24.47
CA GLU A 166 -13.37 26.98 23.20
C GLU A 166 -12.43 26.26 22.20
N LEU A 167 -12.98 25.39 21.36
CA LEU A 167 -12.23 24.53 20.42
C LEU A 167 -12.25 25.11 19.00
N TYR A 168 -13.37 25.70 18.60
CA TYR A 168 -13.59 26.25 17.28
C TYR A 168 -13.57 27.78 17.32
N VAL A 169 -12.48 28.37 16.83
CA VAL A 169 -12.43 29.81 16.55
C VAL A 169 -13.15 30.03 15.22
N ALA A 170 -14.35 30.62 15.27
CA ALA A 170 -15.06 30.99 14.05
C ALA A 170 -14.14 31.85 13.16
N PRO A 171 -14.08 31.59 11.84
CA PRO A 171 -13.37 32.46 10.92
C PRO A 171 -13.87 33.89 11.16
N PRO A 172 -12.96 34.87 11.36
CA PRO A 172 -13.38 36.25 11.57
C PRO A 172 -14.31 36.64 10.43
N ALA A 173 -15.48 37.18 10.77
CA ALA A 173 -16.46 37.64 9.79
C ALA A 173 -15.74 38.48 8.72
N PRO A 174 -16.07 38.32 7.43
CA PRO A 174 -15.40 39.05 6.36
C PRO A 174 -15.40 40.53 6.70
N VAL A 175 -14.20 41.05 6.98
CA VAL A 175 -14.01 42.46 7.34
C VAL A 175 -14.49 43.27 6.14
N PRO A 176 -15.49 44.16 6.28
CA PRO A 176 -15.91 45.01 5.18
C PRO A 176 -14.71 45.81 4.71
N THR A 177 -14.44 45.73 3.41
CA THR A 177 -13.26 46.27 2.75
C THR A 177 -13.13 47.76 3.07
N PRO A 178 -12.11 48.22 3.81
CA PRO A 178 -11.97 49.62 4.13
C PRO A 178 -11.50 50.40 2.90
N THR A 179 -12.27 51.43 2.55
CA THR A 179 -11.92 52.47 1.58
C THR A 179 -10.60 53.15 2.00
N PRO A 180 -9.66 53.43 1.07
CA PRO A 180 -8.32 53.89 1.42
C PRO A 180 -8.35 55.33 1.96
N SER A 181 -8.32 55.48 3.28
CA SER A 181 -8.03 56.74 3.94
C SER A 181 -6.57 56.78 4.39
N LYS A 182 -5.90 57.84 3.94
CA LYS A 182 -4.51 58.21 4.17
C LYS A 182 -4.31 58.51 5.67
N VAL A 183 -3.61 57.62 6.39
CA VAL A 183 -3.32 57.79 7.83
C VAL A 183 -1.81 57.92 8.04
N THR A 184 -1.41 59.05 8.62
CA THR A 184 -0.06 59.40 9.06
C THR A 184 0.23 58.70 10.42
N PRO A 185 1.43 58.13 10.63
CA PRO A 185 1.75 57.40 11.87
C PRO A 185 2.03 58.33 13.06
N PRO A 186 1.58 58.00 14.29
CA PRO A 186 1.98 58.68 15.50
C PRO A 186 3.34 58.18 16.05
N PRO A 187 4.06 59.00 16.84
CA PRO A 187 5.41 58.71 17.31
C PRO A 187 5.44 57.61 18.38
N VAL A 188 6.38 56.67 18.20
CA VAL A 188 6.70 55.58 19.13
C VAL A 188 7.43 56.16 20.33
N VAL A 189 6.84 56.01 21.52
CA VAL A 189 7.49 56.30 22.81
C VAL A 189 8.00 54.98 23.38
N GLU A 190 9.32 54.83 23.39
CA GLU A 190 10.00 53.67 23.98
C GLU A 190 9.83 53.65 25.50
N LYS A 191 9.32 52.54 26.04
CA LYS A 191 9.16 52.31 27.47
C LYS A 191 10.37 51.53 27.99
N PRO A 192 11.02 51.96 29.09
CA PRO A 192 12.21 51.30 29.59
C PRO A 192 11.92 49.90 30.17
N TRP A 193 12.86 49.00 29.92
CA TRP A 193 12.85 47.58 30.24
C TRP A 193 12.76 47.29 31.75
N ASP A 194 11.75 46.51 32.18
CA ASP A 194 11.54 46.13 33.58
C ASP A 194 11.91 44.65 33.83
N ALA A 195 13.15 44.44 34.29
CA ALA A 195 13.76 43.11 34.44
C ALA A 195 13.06 42.19 35.46
N LYS A 196 12.28 42.76 36.40
CA LYS A 196 11.56 41.95 37.40
C LYS A 196 10.36 41.22 36.81
N ARG A 197 9.75 41.75 35.75
CA ARG A 197 8.62 41.10 35.06
C ARG A 197 9.08 39.93 34.22
N TRP A 198 10.24 40.08 33.58
CA TRP A 198 10.88 39.06 32.74
C TRP A 198 11.26 37.80 33.54
N ALA A 199 11.80 37.95 34.75
CA ALA A 199 12.19 36.81 35.59
C ALA A 199 11.00 35.96 36.08
N VAL A 200 9.81 36.55 36.22
CA VAL A 200 8.59 35.84 36.64
C VAL A 200 7.95 35.10 35.47
N GLU A 201 8.03 35.66 34.25
CA GLU A 201 7.53 35.03 33.03
C GLU A 201 8.38 33.80 32.58
N PHE A 202 9.65 33.73 32.96
CA PHE A 202 10.54 32.63 32.59
C PHE A 202 10.45 31.35 33.45
N LYS A 203 9.76 31.39 34.59
CA LYS A 203 9.66 30.22 35.49
C LYS A 203 8.82 29.07 34.91
N ASN A 204 7.81 29.40 34.10
CA ASN A 204 6.98 28.44 33.40
C ASN A 204 7.68 27.76 32.20
N PRO A 205 8.30 28.48 31.24
CA PRO A 205 8.90 27.84 30.07
C PRO A 205 10.09 26.92 30.40
N VAL A 206 10.89 27.22 31.43
CA VAL A 206 11.97 26.32 31.88
C VAL A 206 11.40 25.02 32.45
N SER A 207 10.28 25.07 33.18
CA SER A 207 9.60 23.86 33.68
C SER A 207 9.02 23.00 32.56
N PHE A 208 8.43 23.63 31.53
CA PHE A 208 7.93 22.94 30.34
C PHE A 208 9.05 22.28 29.52
N LEU A 209 10.22 22.93 29.40
CA LEU A 209 11.39 22.35 28.75
C LEU A 209 11.90 21.10 29.49
N LEU A 210 11.92 21.13 30.82
CA LEU A 210 12.37 20.01 31.64
C LEU A 210 11.40 18.81 31.56
N ILE A 211 10.09 19.09 31.55
CA ILE A 211 9.05 18.08 31.32
C ILE A 211 9.16 17.48 29.91
N ALA A 212 9.34 18.32 28.88
CA ALA A 212 9.53 17.87 27.50
C ALA A 212 10.77 16.99 27.34
N PHE A 213 11.86 17.32 28.05
CA PHE A 213 13.08 16.53 28.04
C PHE A 213 12.89 15.15 28.70
N LEU A 214 12.17 15.10 29.82
CA LEU A 214 11.84 13.83 30.50
C LEU A 214 10.92 12.96 29.64
N LEU A 215 9.91 13.54 28.99
CA LEU A 215 9.02 12.82 28.07
C LEU A 215 9.76 12.30 26.83
N SER A 216 10.68 13.09 26.27
CA SER A 216 11.51 12.68 25.13
C SER A 216 12.45 11.52 25.51
N SER A 217 13.06 11.58 26.68
CA SER A 217 13.89 10.49 27.21
C SER A 217 13.08 9.19 27.39
N LEU A 218 11.88 9.29 27.95
CA LEU A 218 10.95 8.17 28.13
C LEU A 218 10.52 7.56 26.79
N MET A 219 10.18 8.39 25.80
CA MET A 219 9.83 7.91 24.46
C MET A 219 10.99 7.19 23.77
N THR A 220 12.22 7.66 23.96
CA THR A 220 13.40 7.01 23.38
C THR A 220 13.64 5.62 23.98
N THR A 221 13.35 5.43 25.26
CA THR A 221 13.44 4.12 25.92
C THR A 221 12.33 3.17 25.47
N LEU A 222 11.10 3.67 25.32
CA LEU A 222 9.97 2.90 24.80
C LEU A 222 10.21 2.45 23.35
N PHE A 223 10.76 3.33 22.51
CA PHE A 223 11.03 3.01 21.10
C PHE A 223 12.10 1.94 20.92
N LYS A 224 13.10 1.89 21.81
CA LYS A 224 14.11 0.82 21.82
C LYS A 224 13.50 -0.52 22.26
N GLY A 225 12.58 -0.50 23.23
CA GLY A 225 11.82 -1.69 23.64
C GLY A 225 10.95 -2.22 22.50
N TYR A 226 10.24 -1.32 21.81
CA TYR A 226 9.38 -1.66 20.67
C TYR A 226 10.14 -2.35 19.53
N ARG A 227 11.31 -1.82 19.14
CA ARG A 227 12.15 -2.47 18.11
C ARG A 227 12.64 -3.86 18.51
N GLY A 228 12.85 -4.10 19.80
CA GLY A 228 13.20 -5.42 20.32
C GLY A 228 12.02 -6.41 20.29
N LEU A 229 10.78 -5.92 20.39
CA LEU A 229 9.58 -6.74 20.26
C LEU A 229 9.27 -7.06 18.80
N GLU A 230 9.49 -6.10 17.90
CA GLU A 230 9.25 -6.26 16.47
C GLU A 230 10.19 -7.31 15.84
N SER A 231 11.47 -7.30 16.22
CA SER A 231 12.42 -8.34 15.79
C SER A 231 12.05 -9.73 16.32
N ARG A 232 11.50 -9.81 17.53
CA ARG A 232 10.97 -11.07 18.10
C ARG A 232 9.71 -11.54 17.38
N LYS A 233 8.83 -10.61 16.99
CA LYS A 233 7.62 -10.93 16.22
C LYS A 233 7.95 -11.45 14.83
N ILE A 234 8.94 -10.87 14.16
CA ILE A 234 9.44 -11.37 12.88
C ILE A 234 10.03 -12.77 13.05
N SER A 235 10.86 -13.00 14.08
CA SER A 235 11.41 -14.35 14.34
C SER A 235 10.36 -15.40 14.70
N LEU A 236 9.26 -15.00 15.35
CA LEU A 236 8.15 -15.89 15.67
C LEU A 236 7.32 -16.21 14.42
N LEU A 237 7.06 -15.22 13.57
CA LEU A 237 6.35 -15.43 12.31
C LEU A 237 7.16 -16.30 11.34
N GLU A 238 8.49 -16.13 11.29
CA GLU A 238 9.36 -17.03 10.52
C GLU A 238 9.34 -18.46 11.06
N ALA A 239 9.33 -18.63 12.38
CA ALA A 239 9.23 -19.95 13.01
C ALA A 239 7.85 -20.60 12.81
N GLU A 240 6.77 -19.82 12.78
CA GLU A 240 5.41 -20.27 12.51
C GLU A 240 5.25 -20.68 11.04
N ASN A 241 5.79 -19.89 10.11
CA ASN A 241 5.77 -20.20 8.69
C ASN A 241 6.60 -21.47 8.38
N ALA A 242 7.75 -21.64 9.02
CA ALA A 242 8.55 -22.86 8.90
C ALA A 242 7.83 -24.10 9.45
N ARG A 243 7.00 -23.96 10.50
CA ARG A 243 6.16 -25.06 11.01
C ARG A 243 4.99 -25.36 10.08
N ALA A 244 4.33 -24.34 9.53
CA ALA A 244 3.25 -24.51 8.55
C ALA A 244 3.75 -25.20 7.28
N GLU A 245 4.94 -24.84 6.78
CA GLU A 245 5.57 -25.51 5.65
C GLU A 245 5.90 -26.99 5.96
N ALA A 246 6.42 -27.27 7.16
CA ALA A 246 6.68 -28.65 7.60
C ALA A 246 5.38 -29.47 7.74
N GLU A 247 4.28 -28.86 8.19
CA GLU A 247 2.98 -29.51 8.30
C GLU A 247 2.34 -29.77 6.93
N ILE A 248 2.46 -28.83 5.98
CA ILE A 248 2.01 -29.04 4.59
C ILE A 248 2.82 -30.17 3.94
N GLN A 249 4.14 -30.22 4.17
CA GLN A 249 4.99 -31.28 3.64
C GLN A 249 4.65 -32.64 4.27
N ALA A 250 4.39 -32.69 5.58
CA ALA A 250 3.93 -33.89 6.26
C ALA A 250 2.55 -34.34 5.76
N ARG A 251 1.62 -33.40 5.56
CA ARG A 251 0.27 -33.68 5.07
C ARG A 251 0.26 -34.13 3.61
N ASN A 252 1.15 -33.59 2.77
CA ASN A 252 1.34 -34.06 1.39
C ASN A 252 1.94 -35.48 1.36
N SER A 253 2.92 -35.77 2.22
CA SER A 253 3.48 -37.12 2.33
C SER A 253 2.49 -38.14 2.92
N ALA A 254 1.60 -37.70 3.83
CA ALA A 254 0.54 -38.53 4.38
C ALA A 254 -0.59 -38.73 3.36
N ALA A 255 -0.96 -37.70 2.58
CA ALA A 255 -1.96 -37.80 1.52
C ALA A 255 -1.49 -38.67 0.36
N GLU A 256 -0.18 -38.68 0.03
CA GLU A 256 0.39 -39.66 -0.91
C GLU A 256 0.30 -41.09 -0.38
N ALA A 257 0.49 -41.31 0.93
CA ALA A 257 0.33 -42.62 1.56
C ALA A 257 -1.15 -43.06 1.71
N GLU A 258 -2.08 -42.11 1.90
CA GLU A 258 -3.51 -42.38 2.02
C GLU A 258 -4.19 -42.57 0.66
N ALA A 259 -3.70 -41.91 -0.39
CA ALA A 259 -4.16 -42.08 -1.78
C ALA A 259 -3.86 -43.49 -2.32
N GLU A 260 -2.88 -44.20 -1.75
CA GLU A 260 -2.62 -45.61 -2.05
C GLU A 260 -3.53 -46.58 -1.26
N ALA A 261 -4.20 -46.13 -0.19
CA ALA A 261 -4.83 -47.03 0.78
C ALA A 261 -6.36 -47.06 0.81
N PHE A 262 -7.09 -46.04 0.34
CA PHE A 262 -8.55 -46.03 0.56
C PHE A 262 -9.38 -45.40 -0.57
N GLY A 263 -9.96 -46.26 -1.41
CA GLY A 263 -11.11 -45.91 -2.24
C GLY A 263 -12.41 -46.00 -1.44
N GLY A 264 -13.24 -44.95 -1.48
CA GLY A 264 -14.68 -45.07 -1.26
C GLY A 264 -15.36 -44.06 -0.34
N SER A 265 -16.27 -43.29 -0.96
CA SER A 265 -17.55 -42.76 -0.44
C SER A 265 -17.54 -41.55 0.50
N SER A 266 -18.03 -40.43 -0.04
CA SER A 266 -18.27 -39.14 0.62
C SER A 266 -19.69 -39.00 1.17
N LYS A 267 -19.84 -38.21 2.24
CA LYS A 267 -21.12 -37.61 2.64
C LYS A 267 -20.89 -36.17 3.13
N PRO A 268 -21.57 -35.15 2.58
CA PRO A 268 -21.35 -33.76 2.97
C PRO A 268 -22.22 -33.34 4.17
N ILE A 269 -21.66 -32.43 4.98
CA ILE A 269 -22.30 -31.77 6.11
C ILE A 269 -22.90 -30.44 5.63
N THR A 270 -24.13 -30.17 6.05
CA THR A 270 -24.97 -29.03 5.67
C THR A 270 -24.68 -27.82 6.59
N ALA A 271 -24.39 -26.66 6.02
CA ALA A 271 -24.24 -25.39 6.72
C ALA A 271 -25.45 -24.47 6.45
N GLU A 272 -25.87 -23.72 7.48
CA GLU A 272 -27.04 -22.84 7.51
C GLU A 272 -26.91 -21.59 6.60
N PRO A 273 -28.04 -21.00 6.15
CA PRO A 273 -28.05 -20.04 5.06
C PRO A 273 -27.79 -18.61 5.53
N THR A 274 -26.67 -18.05 5.07
CA THR A 274 -26.46 -16.60 4.98
C THR A 274 -27.44 -16.03 3.96
N GLU A 275 -28.09 -14.90 4.26
CA GLU A 275 -29.05 -14.21 3.38
C GLU A 275 -28.55 -14.15 1.93
N SER A 276 -29.08 -15.07 1.13
CA SER A 276 -28.67 -15.26 -0.25
C SER A 276 -29.23 -14.11 -1.08
N PHE A 277 -28.34 -13.41 -1.78
CA PHE A 277 -28.69 -12.53 -2.88
C PHE A 277 -29.50 -13.34 -3.90
N GLU A 278 -30.84 -13.36 -3.77
CA GLU A 278 -31.72 -14.11 -4.67
C GLU A 278 -31.76 -13.41 -6.03
N ILE A 279 -30.85 -13.83 -6.90
CA ILE A 279 -30.85 -13.48 -8.32
C ILE A 279 -32.00 -14.26 -8.97
N SER A 280 -33.24 -13.79 -8.78
CA SER A 280 -34.47 -14.38 -9.32
C SER A 280 -34.69 -14.01 -10.79
N GLY A 281 -33.74 -14.37 -11.64
CA GLY A 281 -33.82 -14.27 -13.10
C GLY A 281 -33.38 -15.58 -13.74
N ALA A 282 -33.79 -15.87 -14.97
CA ALA A 282 -33.41 -17.10 -15.67
C ALA A 282 -31.87 -17.18 -15.82
N GLN A 283 -31.19 -17.98 -14.98
CA GLN A 283 -29.74 -18.17 -14.96
C GLN A 283 -29.27 -19.27 -15.92
N LYS A 284 -29.85 -19.34 -17.12
CA LYS A 284 -29.58 -20.46 -18.04
C LYS A 284 -28.12 -20.47 -18.51
N GLY A 285 -27.51 -19.30 -18.68
CA GLY A 285 -26.10 -19.19 -19.04
C GLY A 285 -25.18 -19.67 -17.94
N PHE A 286 -25.38 -19.21 -16.71
CA PHE A 286 -24.55 -19.63 -15.57
C PHE A 286 -24.72 -21.11 -15.21
N GLU A 287 -25.92 -21.67 -15.33
CA GLU A 287 -26.14 -23.12 -15.18
C GLU A 287 -25.37 -23.94 -16.22
N ARG A 288 -25.36 -23.49 -17.48
CA ARG A 288 -24.54 -24.09 -18.54
C ARG A 288 -23.05 -23.99 -18.23
N LEU A 289 -22.60 -22.87 -17.67
CA LEU A 289 -21.20 -22.71 -17.26
C LEU A 289 -20.82 -23.69 -16.15
N ARG A 290 -21.68 -23.88 -15.14
CA ARG A 290 -21.46 -24.90 -14.11
C ARG A 290 -21.42 -26.30 -14.70
N ALA A 291 -22.33 -26.63 -15.62
CA ALA A 291 -22.31 -27.91 -16.32
C ALA A 291 -21.01 -28.10 -17.12
N LEU A 292 -20.53 -27.05 -17.80
CA LEU A 292 -19.27 -27.08 -18.52
C LEU A 292 -18.06 -27.22 -17.57
N LEU A 293 -18.07 -26.56 -16.41
CA LEU A 293 -17.03 -26.71 -15.38
C LEU A 293 -16.96 -28.13 -14.81
N GLN A 294 -18.10 -28.83 -14.72
CA GLN A 294 -18.16 -30.21 -14.26
C GLN A 294 -17.68 -31.20 -15.33
N GLN A 295 -18.02 -30.96 -16.59
CA GLN A 295 -17.67 -31.86 -17.71
C GLN A 295 -16.23 -31.62 -18.19
N ASN A 296 -15.87 -30.37 -18.47
CA ASN A 296 -14.60 -29.93 -19.06
C ASN A 296 -14.06 -28.69 -18.32
N PRO A 297 -13.45 -28.84 -17.14
CA PRO A 297 -12.98 -27.70 -16.33
C PRO A 297 -11.94 -26.83 -17.06
N LYS A 298 -11.08 -27.45 -17.89
CA LYS A 298 -10.08 -26.72 -18.69
C LYS A 298 -10.73 -25.77 -19.70
N GLU A 299 -11.77 -26.22 -20.40
CA GLU A 299 -12.46 -25.45 -21.42
C GLU A 299 -13.23 -24.26 -20.81
N ALA A 300 -13.95 -24.50 -19.72
CA ALA A 300 -14.62 -23.43 -18.98
C ALA A 300 -13.64 -22.40 -18.43
N SER A 301 -12.50 -22.84 -17.90
CA SER A 301 -11.45 -21.93 -17.40
C SER A 301 -10.83 -21.12 -18.52
N HIS A 302 -10.65 -21.71 -19.70
CA HIS A 302 -10.18 -21.02 -20.90
C HIS A 302 -11.16 -19.94 -21.36
N LEU A 303 -12.48 -20.19 -21.35
CA LEU A 303 -13.48 -19.17 -21.64
C LEU A 303 -13.39 -17.99 -20.65
N ILE A 304 -13.24 -18.29 -19.34
CA ILE A 304 -13.07 -17.25 -18.32
C ILE A 304 -11.77 -16.45 -18.56
N ALA A 305 -10.68 -17.09 -18.95
CA ALA A 305 -9.42 -16.43 -19.31
C ALA A 305 -9.57 -15.53 -20.56
N GLN A 306 -10.42 -15.90 -21.52
CA GLN A 306 -10.72 -15.03 -22.65
C GLN A 306 -11.48 -13.78 -22.22
N TRP A 307 -12.41 -13.91 -21.27
CA TRP A 307 -13.19 -12.80 -20.73
C TRP A 307 -12.32 -11.81 -19.95
N THR A 308 -11.27 -12.27 -19.25
CA THR A 308 -10.33 -11.38 -18.54
C THR A 308 -9.46 -10.59 -19.52
N LYS A 309 -9.05 -11.18 -20.65
CA LYS A 309 -8.18 -10.53 -21.65
C LYS A 309 -8.93 -9.56 -22.57
N ALA A 310 -10.22 -9.81 -22.82
CA ALA A 310 -11.05 -8.97 -23.67
C ALA A 310 -12.34 -8.57 -22.94
N PRO A 311 -12.27 -7.66 -21.95
CA PRO A 311 -13.42 -7.29 -21.14
C PRO A 311 -14.42 -6.47 -21.95
N ALA A 312 -15.35 -7.15 -22.63
CA ALA A 312 -16.60 -6.54 -23.03
C ALA A 312 -17.40 -6.18 -21.76
N LYS A 313 -18.27 -5.18 -21.83
CA LYS A 313 -19.07 -4.77 -20.66
C LYS A 313 -19.80 -5.96 -20.00
N ALA A 314 -20.42 -6.82 -20.81
CA ALA A 314 -21.10 -8.03 -20.32
C ALA A 314 -20.13 -9.10 -19.77
N ALA A 315 -18.89 -9.17 -20.27
CA ALA A 315 -17.86 -10.06 -19.75
C ALA A 315 -17.36 -9.60 -18.38
N GLY A 316 -17.15 -8.28 -18.20
CA GLY A 316 -16.82 -7.70 -16.90
C GLY A 316 -17.95 -7.90 -15.88
N GLU A 317 -19.20 -7.69 -16.30
CA GLU A 317 -20.39 -7.99 -15.48
C GLU A 317 -20.44 -9.48 -15.10
N ALA A 318 -20.19 -10.40 -16.04
CA ALA A 318 -20.13 -11.84 -15.75
C ALA A 318 -19.02 -12.19 -14.75
N LEU A 319 -17.79 -11.69 -14.96
CA LEU A 319 -16.66 -11.91 -14.07
C LEU A 319 -16.91 -11.40 -12.65
N ALA A 320 -17.61 -10.28 -12.49
CA ALA A 320 -17.96 -9.74 -11.17
C ALA A 320 -19.00 -10.63 -10.43
N ILE A 321 -19.89 -11.29 -11.17
CA ILE A 321 -20.94 -12.16 -10.60
C ILE A 321 -20.41 -13.56 -10.24
N LEU A 322 -19.47 -14.10 -11.01
CA LEU A 322 -19.03 -15.50 -10.87
C LEU A 322 -18.66 -15.93 -9.44
N PRO A 323 -17.95 -15.15 -8.61
CA PRO A 323 -17.62 -15.58 -7.24
C PRO A 323 -18.84 -15.72 -6.31
N GLN A 324 -19.96 -15.07 -6.66
CA GLN A 324 -21.21 -15.18 -5.91
C GLN A 324 -22.03 -16.41 -6.34
N LEU A 325 -21.83 -16.90 -7.56
CA LEU A 325 -22.56 -18.03 -8.12
C LEU A 325 -21.80 -19.35 -8.01
N LEU A 326 -20.48 -19.34 -8.18
CA LEU A 326 -19.68 -20.56 -8.15
C LEU A 326 -19.35 -20.95 -6.70
N THR A 327 -19.38 -22.25 -6.43
CA THR A 327 -18.90 -22.81 -5.16
C THR A 327 -17.39 -22.65 -5.02
N THR A 328 -16.86 -22.75 -3.80
CA THR A 328 -15.42 -22.66 -3.53
C THR A 328 -14.62 -23.70 -4.32
N ASP A 329 -15.16 -24.92 -4.47
CA ASP A 329 -14.52 -25.98 -5.25
C ASP A 329 -14.49 -25.67 -6.75
N GLU A 330 -15.59 -25.15 -7.31
CA GLU A 330 -15.67 -24.72 -8.71
C GLU A 330 -14.70 -23.56 -8.99
N LEU A 331 -14.63 -22.57 -8.11
CA LEU A 331 -13.67 -21.46 -8.21
C LEU A 331 -12.23 -21.95 -8.15
N THR A 332 -11.93 -22.91 -7.27
CA THR A 332 -10.58 -23.49 -7.15
C THR A 332 -10.17 -24.19 -8.44
N ARG A 333 -11.08 -24.93 -9.08
CA ARG A 333 -10.84 -25.55 -10.39
C ARG A 333 -10.56 -24.49 -11.46
N VAL A 334 -11.35 -23.42 -11.51
CA VAL A 334 -11.10 -22.30 -12.44
C VAL A 334 -9.71 -21.71 -12.20
N PHE A 335 -9.39 -21.38 -10.95
CA PHE A 335 -8.12 -20.76 -10.62
C PHE A 335 -6.92 -21.66 -10.92
N SER A 336 -7.03 -22.98 -10.76
CA SER A 336 -5.94 -23.92 -11.11
C SER A 336 -5.53 -23.86 -12.58
N HIS A 337 -6.39 -23.33 -13.46
CA HIS A 337 -6.12 -23.19 -14.89
C HIS A 337 -5.91 -21.73 -15.34
N LEU A 338 -6.09 -20.75 -14.45
CA LEU A 338 -5.83 -19.34 -14.74
C LEU A 338 -4.41 -18.94 -14.33
N SER A 339 -3.74 -18.17 -15.19
CA SER A 339 -2.44 -17.57 -14.89
C SER A 339 -2.55 -16.52 -13.76
N LEU A 340 -1.43 -16.16 -13.13
CA LEU A 340 -1.42 -15.12 -12.09
C LEU A 340 -1.89 -13.75 -12.62
N ASP A 341 -1.61 -13.45 -13.89
CA ASP A 341 -2.00 -12.18 -14.49
C ASP A 341 -3.50 -12.18 -14.82
N ASP A 342 -4.07 -13.30 -15.28
CA ASP A 342 -5.51 -13.44 -15.46
C ASP A 342 -6.26 -13.25 -14.13
N ARG A 343 -5.72 -13.78 -13.02
CA ARG A 343 -6.31 -13.60 -11.68
C ARG A 343 -6.24 -12.15 -11.20
N LYS A 344 -5.13 -11.45 -11.47
CA LYS A 344 -5.00 -10.01 -11.15
C LYS A 344 -6.01 -9.20 -11.96
N GLU A 345 -6.20 -9.52 -13.24
CA GLU A 345 -7.14 -8.80 -14.11
C GLU A 345 -8.59 -9.08 -13.71
N TRP A 346 -8.93 -10.33 -13.40
CA TRP A 346 -10.23 -10.68 -12.85
C TRP A 346 -10.50 -9.93 -11.53
N LYS A 347 -9.51 -9.84 -10.63
CA LYS A 347 -9.64 -9.11 -9.36
C LYS A 347 -10.04 -7.64 -9.56
N LYS A 348 -9.58 -6.98 -10.63
CA LYS A 348 -9.99 -5.60 -10.95
C LYS A 348 -11.49 -5.50 -11.27
N GLN A 349 -12.06 -6.52 -11.91
CA GLN A 349 -13.47 -6.56 -12.30
C GLN A 349 -14.40 -6.77 -11.09
N LEU A 350 -13.92 -7.38 -10.00
CA LEU A 350 -14.71 -7.66 -8.79
C LEU A 350 -15.21 -6.40 -8.06
N LEU A 351 -14.58 -5.25 -8.30
CA LEU A 351 -14.99 -3.96 -7.72
C LEU A 351 -16.17 -3.34 -8.48
N THR A 352 -16.55 -3.90 -9.63
CA THR A 352 -17.65 -3.37 -10.45
C THR A 352 -18.98 -3.76 -9.83
N THR A 353 -19.79 -2.77 -9.48
CA THR A 353 -21.17 -3.01 -9.02
C THR A 353 -22.05 -3.38 -10.21
N VAL A 354 -22.76 -4.51 -10.12
CA VAL A 354 -23.62 -5.01 -11.21
C VAL A 354 -25.08 -4.85 -10.82
N ASP A 355 -25.84 -4.14 -11.66
CA ASP A 355 -27.28 -3.96 -11.50
C ASP A 355 -28.06 -5.19 -12.01
N LYS A 356 -29.36 -5.28 -11.69
CA LYS A 356 -30.20 -6.41 -12.14
C LYS A 356 -30.20 -6.58 -13.66
N ALA A 357 -30.16 -5.48 -14.41
CA ALA A 357 -30.05 -5.52 -15.86
C ALA A 357 -28.69 -6.07 -16.33
N GLY A 358 -27.61 -5.73 -15.63
CA GLY A 358 -26.27 -6.28 -15.84
C GLY A 358 -26.21 -7.78 -15.59
N VAL A 359 -26.91 -8.29 -14.58
CA VAL A 359 -27.00 -9.74 -14.36
C VAL A 359 -27.64 -10.47 -15.53
N SER A 360 -28.72 -9.93 -16.10
CA SER A 360 -29.37 -10.52 -17.27
C SER A 360 -28.50 -10.44 -18.53
N ARG A 361 -27.75 -9.34 -18.73
CA ARG A 361 -26.79 -9.22 -19.84
C ARG A 361 -25.64 -10.19 -19.70
N ALA A 362 -25.10 -10.33 -18.49
CA ALA A 362 -24.05 -11.28 -18.17
C ALA A 362 -24.51 -12.72 -18.42
N ASP A 363 -25.72 -13.12 -17.99
CA ASP A 363 -26.24 -14.46 -18.25
C ASP A 363 -26.40 -14.75 -19.76
N ALA A 364 -27.00 -13.81 -20.50
CA ALA A 364 -27.14 -13.92 -21.95
C ALA A 364 -25.77 -14.01 -22.66
N PHE A 365 -24.80 -13.22 -22.19
CA PHE A 365 -23.42 -13.25 -22.68
C PHE A 365 -22.78 -14.62 -22.42
N VAL A 366 -22.78 -15.10 -21.18
CA VAL A 366 -22.22 -16.41 -20.82
C VAL A 366 -22.86 -17.53 -21.64
N SER A 367 -24.20 -17.52 -21.75
CA SER A 367 -24.92 -18.49 -22.59
C SER A 367 -24.49 -18.41 -24.05
N SER A 368 -24.33 -17.22 -24.61
CA SER A 368 -23.91 -17.04 -26.00
C SER A 368 -22.50 -17.56 -26.23
N GLN A 369 -21.57 -17.30 -25.31
CA GLN A 369 -20.17 -17.72 -25.41
C GLN A 369 -20.02 -19.24 -25.30
N ILE A 370 -20.79 -19.90 -24.42
CA ILE A 370 -20.79 -21.36 -24.30
C ILE A 370 -21.39 -22.00 -25.56
N VAL A 371 -22.49 -21.44 -26.09
CA VAL A 371 -23.08 -21.95 -27.33
C VAL A 371 -22.13 -21.75 -28.51
N GLU A 372 -21.47 -20.59 -28.60
CA GLU A 372 -20.44 -20.32 -29.60
C GLU A 372 -19.29 -21.33 -29.51
N SER A 373 -18.79 -21.62 -28.30
CA SER A 373 -17.72 -22.60 -28.10
C SER A 373 -18.15 -24.03 -28.44
N MET A 374 -19.42 -24.39 -28.20
CA MET A 374 -19.97 -25.70 -28.55
C MET A 374 -20.22 -25.87 -30.06
N LEU A 375 -20.64 -24.79 -30.74
CA LEU A 375 -20.93 -24.81 -32.18
C LEU A 375 -19.67 -24.71 -33.03
N MET A 376 -18.69 -23.96 -32.55
CA MET A 376 -17.39 -23.76 -33.20
C MET A 376 -16.29 -24.17 -32.21
N PRO A 377 -16.11 -25.48 -31.98
CA PRO A 377 -15.02 -25.94 -31.13
C PRO A 377 -13.71 -25.41 -31.69
N ALA A 378 -12.90 -24.82 -30.84
CA ALA A 378 -11.59 -24.32 -31.25
C ALA A 378 -10.83 -25.45 -31.95
N PRO A 379 -10.15 -25.17 -33.08
CA PRO A 379 -9.41 -26.20 -33.81
C PRO A 379 -8.44 -26.88 -32.85
N LYS A 380 -8.43 -28.22 -32.88
CA LYS A 380 -7.56 -29.02 -32.01
C LYS A 380 -6.10 -28.76 -32.38
N MET A 381 -5.49 -27.90 -31.58
CA MET A 381 -4.10 -27.47 -31.69
C MET A 381 -3.24 -28.16 -30.64
N GLU A 382 -1.94 -28.11 -30.87
CA GLU A 382 -0.96 -28.59 -29.90
C GLU A 382 -0.97 -27.69 -28.65
N ASP A 383 -0.94 -28.29 -27.46
CA ASP A 383 -1.06 -27.58 -26.18
C ASP A 383 -0.02 -26.46 -26.04
N GLU A 384 1.22 -26.70 -26.48
CA GLU A 384 2.31 -25.71 -26.46
C GLU A 384 1.99 -24.48 -27.32
N LEU A 385 1.38 -24.66 -28.49
CA LEU A 385 1.01 -23.53 -29.34
C LEU A 385 -0.15 -22.74 -28.73
N SER A 386 -1.12 -23.43 -28.12
CA SER A 386 -2.21 -22.77 -27.40
C SER A 386 -1.68 -21.90 -26.26
N GLU A 387 -0.70 -22.41 -25.50
CA GLU A 387 -0.03 -21.67 -24.44
C GLU A 387 0.70 -20.43 -25.00
N LEU A 388 1.48 -20.57 -26.06
CA LEU A 388 2.20 -19.46 -26.70
C LEU A 388 1.24 -18.38 -27.22
N ILE A 389 0.15 -18.77 -27.88
CA ILE A 389 -0.87 -17.84 -28.38
C ILE A 389 -1.56 -17.12 -27.21
N SER A 390 -1.78 -17.82 -26.09
CA SER A 390 -2.38 -17.22 -24.91
C SER A 390 -1.51 -16.14 -24.26
N GLN A 391 -0.19 -16.23 -24.42
CA GLN A 391 0.79 -15.25 -23.89
C GLN A 391 1.01 -14.07 -24.84
N LEU A 392 0.63 -14.19 -26.11
CA LEU A 392 0.83 -13.15 -27.11
C LEU A 392 -0.07 -11.94 -26.87
N LYS A 393 0.48 -10.72 -27.00
CA LYS A 393 -0.35 -9.51 -27.03
C LYS A 393 -0.95 -9.34 -28.41
N LEU A 394 -2.09 -8.65 -28.49
CA LEU A 394 -2.74 -8.37 -29.78
C LEU A 394 -1.84 -7.60 -30.75
N THR A 395 -0.98 -6.70 -30.23
CA THR A 395 0.00 -5.95 -31.01
C THR A 395 1.00 -6.86 -31.72
N ASP A 396 1.38 -7.94 -31.05
CA ASP A 396 2.35 -8.92 -31.51
C ASP A 396 1.73 -9.74 -32.64
N CYS A 397 0.46 -10.16 -32.49
CA CYS A 397 -0.31 -10.81 -33.56
C CYS A 397 -0.39 -9.94 -34.82
N VAL A 398 -0.63 -8.63 -34.64
CA VAL A 398 -0.69 -7.67 -35.75
C VAL A 398 0.66 -7.53 -36.44
N GLU A 399 1.77 -7.46 -35.70
CA GLU A 399 3.11 -7.38 -36.28
C GLU A 399 3.47 -8.65 -37.05
N ILE A 400 3.16 -9.85 -36.53
CA ILE A 400 3.34 -11.11 -37.29
C ILE A 400 2.45 -11.12 -38.54
N ALA A 401 1.20 -10.68 -38.44
CA ALA A 401 0.27 -10.64 -39.57
C ALA A 401 0.65 -9.61 -40.65
N LEU A 402 1.39 -8.55 -40.28
CA LEU A 402 1.98 -7.59 -41.22
C LEU A 402 3.20 -8.17 -41.94
N GLU A 403 4.01 -8.97 -41.25
CA GLU A 403 5.18 -9.65 -41.83
C GLU A 403 4.77 -10.81 -42.75
N ASP A 404 3.76 -11.60 -42.36
CA ASP A 404 3.25 -12.73 -43.14
C ASP A 404 1.71 -12.85 -43.05
N SER A 405 1.03 -12.61 -44.17
CA SER A 405 -0.43 -12.69 -44.27
C SER A 405 -0.98 -14.11 -44.04
N GLU A 406 -0.20 -15.16 -44.34
CA GLU A 406 -0.62 -16.54 -44.09
C GLU A 406 -0.64 -16.84 -42.59
N LEU A 407 0.35 -16.36 -41.83
CA LEU A 407 0.35 -16.48 -40.37
C LEU A 407 -0.76 -15.63 -39.73
N GLY A 408 -1.03 -14.44 -40.29
CA GLY A 408 -2.20 -13.65 -39.93
C GLY A 408 -3.51 -14.43 -40.10
N ALA A 409 -3.64 -15.18 -41.20
CA ALA A 409 -4.81 -16.03 -41.45
C ALA A 409 -4.93 -17.22 -40.49
N VAL A 410 -3.80 -17.76 -40.00
CA VAL A 410 -3.79 -18.75 -38.92
C VAL A 410 -4.37 -18.13 -37.64
N PHE A 411 -3.93 -16.92 -37.25
CA PHE A 411 -4.50 -16.22 -36.10
C PHE A 411 -6.01 -15.96 -36.22
N VAL A 412 -6.52 -15.61 -37.40
CA VAL A 412 -7.97 -15.42 -37.61
C VAL A 412 -8.78 -16.68 -37.28
N ASN A 413 -8.24 -17.86 -37.54
CA ASN A 413 -8.93 -19.13 -37.31
C ASN A 413 -8.79 -19.66 -35.87
N ILE A 414 -7.85 -19.13 -35.08
CA ILE A 414 -7.55 -19.63 -33.73
C ILE A 414 -7.95 -18.65 -32.63
N LEU A 415 -7.82 -17.34 -32.89
CA LEU A 415 -8.11 -16.32 -31.89
C LEU A 415 -9.62 -16.17 -31.67
N PRO A 416 -10.05 -15.76 -30.47
CA PRO A 416 -11.45 -15.41 -30.22
C PRO A 416 -11.94 -14.33 -31.18
N THR A 417 -13.21 -14.42 -31.61
CA THR A 417 -13.84 -13.49 -32.56
C THR A 417 -13.61 -12.01 -32.22
N GLY A 418 -13.68 -11.67 -30.92
CA GLY A 418 -13.43 -10.30 -30.45
C GLY A 418 -11.99 -9.82 -30.62
N GLN A 419 -11.00 -10.71 -30.51
CA GLN A 419 -9.59 -10.39 -30.78
C GLN A 419 -9.33 -10.29 -32.29
N VAL A 420 -9.93 -11.17 -33.09
CA VAL A 420 -9.86 -11.13 -34.56
C VAL A 420 -10.38 -9.80 -35.10
N ALA A 421 -11.55 -9.35 -34.63
CA ALA A 421 -12.12 -8.07 -35.04
C ALA A 421 -11.18 -6.89 -34.75
N LYS A 422 -10.56 -6.87 -33.57
CA LYS A 422 -9.58 -5.83 -33.21
C LYS A 422 -8.30 -5.95 -34.04
N MET A 423 -7.79 -7.15 -34.26
CA MET A 423 -6.61 -7.40 -35.09
C MET A 423 -6.83 -6.86 -36.52
N LEU A 424 -7.95 -7.22 -37.16
CA LEU A 424 -8.29 -6.77 -38.51
C LEU A 424 -8.52 -5.25 -38.60
N SER A 425 -8.94 -4.61 -37.51
CA SER A 425 -9.09 -3.14 -37.44
C SER A 425 -7.77 -2.37 -37.35
N LEU A 426 -6.72 -3.04 -36.86
CA LEU A 426 -5.36 -2.47 -36.75
C LEU A 426 -4.53 -2.74 -38.00
N LEU A 427 -4.93 -3.72 -38.82
CA LEU A 427 -4.28 -4.02 -40.09
C LEU A 427 -4.69 -3.03 -41.19
N PRO A 428 -3.77 -2.62 -42.07
CA PRO A 428 -4.12 -1.89 -43.29
C PRO A 428 -5.17 -2.64 -44.11
N ALA A 429 -6.04 -1.92 -44.82
CA ALA A 429 -7.17 -2.52 -45.54
C ALA A 429 -6.74 -3.62 -46.53
N GLU A 430 -5.60 -3.47 -47.21
CA GLU A 430 -5.07 -4.49 -48.13
C GLU A 430 -4.61 -5.76 -47.38
N GLN A 431 -3.88 -5.59 -46.28
CA GLN A 431 -3.42 -6.72 -45.46
C GLN A 431 -4.60 -7.44 -44.79
N SER A 432 -5.56 -6.69 -44.28
CA SER A 432 -6.80 -7.20 -43.69
C SER A 432 -7.58 -8.05 -44.70
N LYS A 433 -7.67 -7.59 -45.97
CA LYS A 433 -8.27 -8.36 -47.07
C LYS A 433 -7.46 -9.63 -47.39
N ALA A 434 -6.13 -9.53 -47.48
CA ALA A 434 -5.27 -10.68 -47.76
C ALA A 434 -5.37 -11.77 -46.68
N VAL A 435 -5.27 -11.37 -45.42
CA VAL A 435 -5.44 -12.24 -44.24
C VAL A 435 -6.82 -12.89 -44.23
N THR A 436 -7.89 -12.13 -44.51
CA THR A 436 -9.25 -12.68 -44.58
C THR A 436 -9.38 -13.71 -45.71
N LEU A 437 -8.89 -13.40 -46.91
CA LEU A 437 -8.95 -14.33 -48.05
C LEU A 437 -8.12 -15.60 -47.84
N ALA A 438 -6.97 -15.50 -47.17
CA ALA A 438 -6.16 -16.66 -46.81
C ALA A 438 -6.84 -17.50 -45.71
N SER A 439 -7.49 -16.85 -44.72
CA SER A 439 -8.16 -17.54 -43.61
C SER A 439 -9.29 -18.46 -44.08
N LEU A 440 -9.98 -18.08 -45.16
CA LEU A 440 -11.06 -18.86 -45.77
C LEU A 440 -10.59 -20.15 -46.47
N LYS A 441 -9.29 -20.29 -46.73
CA LYS A 441 -8.73 -21.45 -47.44
C LYS A 441 -8.26 -22.55 -46.50
N PHE A 442 -7.98 -22.24 -45.24
CA PHE A 442 -7.35 -23.18 -44.32
C PHE A 442 -8.31 -24.25 -43.82
N SER A 443 -7.89 -25.52 -43.96
CA SER A 443 -8.47 -26.65 -43.23
C SER A 443 -7.77 -26.88 -41.89
N ASP A 444 -8.34 -27.71 -41.02
CA ASP A 444 -7.73 -28.10 -39.75
C ASP A 444 -6.34 -28.75 -39.94
N GLU A 445 -6.14 -29.53 -41.01
CA GLU A 445 -4.85 -30.13 -41.35
C GLU A 445 -3.83 -29.07 -41.78
N GLU A 446 -4.26 -28.06 -42.55
CA GLU A 446 -3.39 -26.97 -42.97
C GLU A 446 -2.99 -26.09 -41.78
N LEU A 447 -3.92 -25.79 -40.87
CA LEU A 447 -3.62 -25.09 -39.61
C LEU A 447 -2.58 -25.85 -38.78
N ARG A 448 -2.72 -27.18 -38.67
CA ARG A 448 -1.72 -28.02 -37.99
C ARG A 448 -0.37 -28.02 -38.71
N SER A 449 -0.36 -28.01 -40.04
CA SER A 449 0.89 -27.97 -40.81
C SER A 449 1.67 -26.66 -40.61
N LYS A 450 0.96 -25.56 -40.31
CA LYS A 450 1.52 -24.23 -40.06
C LYS A 450 1.91 -24.01 -38.59
N SER A 451 1.65 -24.95 -37.69
CA SER A 451 1.96 -24.83 -36.25
C SER A 451 3.44 -24.53 -35.99
N THR A 452 4.34 -25.20 -36.70
CA THR A 452 5.79 -24.98 -36.56
C THR A 452 6.21 -23.59 -37.04
N ALA A 453 5.61 -23.10 -38.12
CA ALA A 453 5.91 -21.78 -38.67
C ALA A 453 5.46 -20.66 -37.71
N ILE A 454 4.28 -20.80 -37.13
CA ILE A 454 3.77 -19.80 -36.17
C ILE A 454 4.54 -19.85 -34.85
N LYS A 455 4.94 -21.03 -34.35
CA LYS A 455 5.84 -21.16 -33.20
C LYS A 455 7.18 -20.47 -33.46
N ALA A 456 7.74 -20.64 -34.66
CA ALA A 456 8.99 -19.98 -35.06
C ALA A 456 8.84 -18.46 -35.14
N ALA A 457 7.73 -17.95 -35.70
CA ALA A 457 7.45 -16.52 -35.77
C ALA A 457 7.26 -15.89 -34.37
N ILE A 458 6.50 -16.56 -33.50
CA ILE A 458 6.34 -16.16 -32.08
C ILE A 458 7.70 -16.19 -31.37
N GLY A 459 8.51 -17.23 -31.58
CA GLY A 459 9.85 -17.36 -31.02
C GLY A 459 10.79 -16.25 -31.50
N ALA A 460 10.78 -15.92 -32.79
CA ALA A 460 11.57 -14.85 -33.37
C ALA A 460 11.16 -13.48 -32.84
N MET A 461 9.85 -13.23 -32.69
CA MET A 461 9.33 -12.01 -32.09
C MET A 461 9.72 -11.91 -30.62
N ASN A 462 9.56 -12.98 -29.84
CA ASN A 462 10.00 -13.03 -28.45
C ASN A 462 11.52 -12.85 -28.33
N ALA A 463 12.31 -13.37 -29.28
CA ALA A 463 13.74 -13.16 -29.34
C ALA A 463 14.11 -11.73 -29.77
N LYS A 464 13.31 -11.07 -30.61
CA LYS A 464 13.46 -9.65 -30.96
C LYS A 464 13.19 -8.76 -29.74
N ILE A 465 12.14 -9.09 -28.98
CA ILE A 465 11.77 -8.40 -27.73
C ILE A 465 12.84 -8.65 -26.64
N LYS A 466 13.22 -9.90 -26.40
CA LYS A 466 14.23 -10.27 -25.38
C LYS A 466 15.66 -9.95 -25.80
N GLY A 467 15.92 -9.87 -27.10
CA GLY A 467 17.24 -9.63 -27.67
C GLY A 467 17.56 -8.14 -27.83
N SER A 468 16.56 -7.26 -27.86
CA SER A 468 16.80 -5.81 -27.85
C SER A 468 17.02 -5.28 -26.43
N ALA A 469 16.33 -5.83 -25.43
CA ALA A 469 16.47 -5.36 -24.05
C ALA A 469 17.38 -6.30 -23.23
N ALA A 470 18.57 -5.83 -22.83
CA ALA A 470 19.34 -6.51 -21.81
C ALA A 470 18.44 -6.75 -20.57
N PRO A 471 18.50 -7.92 -19.89
CA PRO A 471 17.62 -8.23 -18.75
C PRO A 471 17.64 -7.20 -17.61
N PHE A 472 18.68 -6.36 -17.58
CA PHE A 472 18.80 -5.25 -16.65
C PHE A 472 17.83 -4.10 -16.97
N LEU A 473 17.51 -3.83 -18.25
CA LEU A 473 16.65 -2.72 -18.68
C LEU A 473 15.23 -2.87 -18.14
N ASP A 474 14.65 -4.06 -18.21
CA ASP A 474 13.33 -4.35 -17.63
C ASP A 474 13.30 -4.09 -16.11
N ARG A 475 14.44 -4.31 -15.44
CA ARG A 475 14.58 -4.09 -13.99
C ARG A 475 15.04 -2.69 -13.62
N ALA A 476 15.52 -1.88 -14.57
CA ALA A 476 16.12 -0.58 -14.28
C ALA A 476 15.09 0.39 -13.70
N GLY A 477 13.86 0.36 -14.20
CA GLY A 477 12.74 1.15 -13.67
C GLY A 477 12.39 0.77 -12.22
N ASP A 478 12.27 -0.52 -11.93
CA ASP A 478 11.99 -1.01 -10.58
C ASP A 478 13.14 -0.68 -9.61
N LEU A 479 14.38 -0.81 -10.10
CA LEU A 479 15.59 -0.59 -9.32
C LEU A 479 15.73 0.87 -8.87
N LEU A 480 15.24 1.85 -9.63
CA LEU A 480 15.28 3.26 -9.24
C LEU A 480 14.52 3.55 -7.94
N SER A 481 13.47 2.78 -7.64
CA SER A 481 12.74 2.93 -6.38
C SER A 481 13.53 2.46 -5.15
N GLU A 482 14.49 1.56 -5.35
CA GLU A 482 15.27 0.92 -4.28
C GLU A 482 16.66 1.55 -4.10
N VAL A 483 17.27 2.00 -5.19
CA VAL A 483 18.69 2.39 -5.25
C VAL A 483 18.99 3.74 -4.58
N GLY A 484 17.95 4.55 -4.37
CA GLY A 484 18.01 5.84 -3.68
C GLY A 484 18.58 6.97 -4.53
N PRO A 485 18.30 8.24 -4.17
CA PRO A 485 18.52 9.40 -5.04
C PRO A 485 19.95 9.60 -5.55
N GLU A 486 20.96 9.22 -4.75
CA GLU A 486 22.37 9.47 -5.05
C GLU A 486 22.90 8.65 -6.24
N LYS A 487 22.29 7.48 -6.51
CA LYS A 487 22.74 6.57 -7.56
C LYS A 487 21.75 6.48 -8.72
N GLU A 488 20.67 7.26 -8.71
CA GLU A 488 19.73 7.30 -9.84
C GLU A 488 20.39 7.86 -11.09
N SER A 489 21.27 8.85 -10.93
CA SER A 489 21.98 9.49 -12.03
C SER A 489 22.80 8.48 -12.83
N SER A 490 23.45 7.49 -12.19
CA SER A 490 24.20 6.46 -12.89
C SER A 490 23.31 5.49 -13.66
N ILE A 491 22.11 5.18 -13.15
CA ILE A 491 21.12 4.36 -13.89
C ILE A 491 20.64 5.12 -15.13
N PHE A 492 20.29 6.39 -14.99
CA PHE A 492 19.87 7.22 -16.13
C PHE A 492 20.98 7.43 -17.16
N LEU A 493 22.24 7.59 -16.73
CA LEU A 493 23.39 7.64 -17.63
C LEU A 493 23.59 6.30 -18.35
N ALA A 494 23.48 5.17 -17.66
CA ALA A 494 23.58 3.86 -18.30
C ALA A 494 22.46 3.62 -19.33
N LEU A 495 21.24 4.10 -19.07
CA LEU A 495 20.14 4.06 -20.05
C LEU A 495 20.42 4.95 -21.28
N ALA A 496 20.98 6.14 -21.06
CA ALA A 496 21.36 7.05 -22.13
C ALA A 496 22.51 6.47 -22.99
N GLU A 497 23.54 5.91 -22.36
CA GLU A 497 24.68 5.28 -23.05
C GLU A 497 24.27 4.02 -23.83
N ALA A 498 23.27 3.27 -23.34
CA ALA A 498 22.67 2.14 -24.04
C ALA A 498 21.79 2.55 -25.23
N GLY A 499 21.49 3.84 -25.40
CA GLY A 499 20.58 4.34 -26.45
C GLY A 499 19.10 4.06 -26.18
N GLU A 500 18.76 3.66 -24.96
CA GLU A 500 17.40 3.28 -24.56
C GLU A 500 16.57 4.51 -24.15
N TYR A 501 16.49 5.50 -25.04
CA TYR A 501 15.91 6.81 -24.74
C TYR A 501 14.42 6.76 -24.44
N ALA A 502 13.67 5.84 -25.08
CA ALA A 502 12.25 5.69 -24.83
C ALA A 502 11.98 5.17 -23.41
N LEU A 503 12.72 4.15 -22.98
CA LEU A 503 12.65 3.61 -21.62
C LEU A 503 13.12 4.65 -20.60
N MET A 504 14.19 5.39 -20.92
CA MET A 504 14.69 6.49 -20.10
C MET A 504 13.62 7.57 -19.88
N GLU A 505 12.96 8.01 -20.96
CA GLU A 505 11.88 9.00 -20.91
C GLU A 505 10.69 8.51 -20.09
N GLU A 506 10.19 7.30 -20.35
CA GLU A 506 9.09 6.70 -19.60
C GLU A 506 9.42 6.61 -18.11
N THR A 507 10.62 6.14 -17.81
CA THR A 507 11.10 5.97 -16.43
C THR A 507 11.28 7.31 -15.73
N ALA A 508 11.81 8.32 -16.43
CA ALA A 508 11.98 9.66 -15.90
C ALA A 508 10.63 10.36 -15.67
N LYS A 509 9.62 10.15 -16.52
CA LYS A 509 8.25 10.62 -16.30
C LYS A 509 7.60 9.94 -15.09
N ARG A 510 7.81 8.63 -14.94
CA ARG A 510 7.22 7.86 -13.84
C ARG A 510 7.85 8.17 -12.48
N HIS A 511 9.16 8.33 -12.43
CA HIS A 511 9.91 8.47 -11.17
C HIS A 511 10.42 9.88 -10.89
N PHE A 512 10.49 10.79 -11.86
CA PHE A 512 11.11 12.12 -11.74
C PHE A 512 12.53 12.11 -11.14
N PRO A 513 13.60 12.30 -11.95
CA PRO A 513 14.98 12.23 -11.48
C PRO A 513 15.27 13.17 -10.30
N ALA A 514 15.92 12.67 -9.25
CA ALA A 514 16.19 13.50 -8.06
C ALA A 514 17.07 14.73 -8.36
N GLU A 515 17.99 14.63 -9.33
CA GLU A 515 18.85 15.75 -9.74
C GLU A 515 18.08 16.94 -10.34
N LEU A 516 16.84 16.71 -10.78
CA LEU A 516 15.98 17.77 -11.31
C LEU A 516 15.31 18.61 -10.24
N LEU A 517 15.24 18.15 -8.99
CA LEU A 517 14.64 18.92 -7.89
C LEU A 517 15.40 20.23 -7.60
N PHE A 518 16.65 20.35 -8.05
CA PHE A 518 17.42 21.60 -7.97
C PHE A 518 17.15 22.56 -9.13
N ARG A 519 16.53 22.07 -10.22
CA ARG A 519 16.26 22.82 -11.45
C ARG A 519 14.79 23.18 -11.63
N ILE A 520 13.89 22.63 -10.82
CA ILE A 520 12.46 22.94 -10.91
C ILE A 520 12.18 24.41 -10.56
N PRO A 521 11.09 25.00 -11.10
CA PRO A 521 10.71 26.37 -10.80
C PRO A 521 10.53 26.61 -9.29
N ALA A 522 11.03 27.75 -8.78
CA ALA A 522 10.95 28.11 -7.37
C ALA A 522 9.54 28.01 -6.75
N PRO A 523 8.43 28.38 -7.44
CA PRO A 523 7.07 28.18 -6.91
C PRO A 523 6.72 26.71 -6.67
N VAL A 524 7.18 25.82 -7.56
CA VAL A 524 6.98 24.37 -7.42
C VAL A 524 7.83 23.84 -6.28
N LEU A 525 9.12 24.21 -6.24
CA LEU A 525 10.05 23.81 -5.17
C LEU A 525 9.51 24.21 -3.79
N LYS A 526 9.03 25.45 -3.65
CA LYS A 526 8.36 25.93 -2.43
C LYS A 526 7.17 25.05 -2.04
N THR A 527 6.37 24.63 -3.01
CA THR A 527 5.19 23.78 -2.76
C THR A 527 5.61 22.40 -2.29
N CYS A 528 6.65 21.80 -2.88
CA CYS A 528 7.25 20.54 -2.41
C CYS A 528 7.76 20.67 -0.97
N MET A 529 8.53 21.73 -0.68
CA MET A 529 9.11 21.97 0.63
C MET A 529 8.07 22.19 1.73
N ASN A 530 6.97 22.87 1.41
CA ASN A 530 5.85 23.09 2.35
C ASN A 530 5.11 21.79 2.75
N ARG A 531 5.35 20.67 2.07
CA ARG A 531 4.82 19.36 2.48
C ARG A 531 5.62 18.72 3.61
N LEU A 532 6.83 19.21 3.88
CA LEU A 532 7.64 18.73 4.99
C LEU A 532 7.38 19.53 6.27
N PRO A 533 7.44 18.90 7.45
CA PRO A 533 7.48 19.62 8.72
C PRO A 533 8.68 20.58 8.77
N MET A 534 8.49 21.77 9.35
CA MET A 534 9.51 22.83 9.41
C MET A 534 10.86 22.33 9.98
N THR A 535 10.83 21.51 11.03
CA THR A 535 12.04 20.93 11.62
C THR A 535 12.80 20.02 10.64
N LYS A 536 12.09 19.12 9.94
CA LYS A 536 12.71 18.26 8.91
C LYS A 536 13.25 19.08 7.75
N LEU A 537 12.57 20.18 7.43
CA LEU A 537 13.00 21.08 6.37
C LEU A 537 14.31 21.78 6.71
N ALA A 538 14.44 22.30 7.93
CA ALA A 538 15.69 22.89 8.41
C ALA A 538 16.83 21.85 8.44
N GLU A 539 16.55 20.63 8.92
CA GLU A 539 17.51 19.52 8.87
C GLU A 539 17.95 19.20 7.43
N MET A 540 16.99 19.13 6.50
CA MET A 540 17.26 18.88 5.09
C MET A 540 18.16 19.95 4.48
N ILE A 541 17.83 21.24 4.68
CA ILE A 541 18.61 22.38 4.16
C ILE A 541 20.02 22.38 4.77
N LEU A 542 20.14 22.17 6.08
CA LEU A 542 21.45 22.12 6.74
C LEU A 542 22.34 21.03 6.12
N CYS A 543 21.79 19.85 5.85
CA CYS A 543 22.52 18.74 5.27
C CYS A 543 22.78 18.86 3.76
N ARG A 544 22.55 20.02 3.14
CA ARG A 544 22.98 20.30 1.76
C ARG A 544 24.30 21.03 1.74
N ASP A 545 24.99 20.93 0.60
CA ASP A 545 26.22 21.66 0.35
C ASP A 545 25.95 23.18 0.33
N ASP A 546 26.94 23.98 0.73
CA ASP A 546 26.79 25.44 0.84
C ASP A 546 26.42 26.09 -0.51
N SER A 547 26.74 25.46 -1.63
CA SER A 547 26.34 25.87 -2.99
C SER A 547 24.86 25.60 -3.30
N GLU A 548 24.27 24.57 -2.69
CA GLU A 548 22.89 24.15 -2.94
C GLU A 548 21.90 24.82 -1.98
N ARG A 549 22.33 25.11 -0.74
CA ARG A 549 21.47 25.75 0.28
C ARG A 549 20.75 27.00 -0.23
N PRO A 550 21.38 27.95 -0.95
CA PRO A 550 20.71 29.14 -1.43
C PRO A 550 19.50 28.84 -2.33
N ILE A 551 19.53 27.77 -3.12
CA ILE A 551 18.45 27.40 -4.05
C ILE A 551 17.15 27.14 -3.28
N PHE A 552 17.23 26.33 -2.21
CA PHE A 552 16.10 26.00 -1.34
C PHE A 552 15.61 27.20 -0.54
N LEU A 553 16.57 27.97 -0.06
CA LEU A 553 16.35 29.13 0.77
C LEU A 553 15.66 30.26 -0.02
N ASP A 554 16.04 30.46 -1.28
CA ASP A 554 15.46 31.48 -2.17
C ASP A 554 14.05 31.12 -2.63
N ALA A 555 13.69 29.83 -2.64
CA ALA A 555 12.33 29.38 -2.91
C ALA A 555 11.31 29.92 -1.88
N PHE A 556 11.74 30.25 -0.65
CA PHE A 556 10.88 30.87 0.36
C PHE A 556 10.71 32.39 0.21
N GLY A 557 11.48 32.99 -0.69
CA GLY A 557 11.53 34.42 -0.91
C GLY A 557 12.84 35.04 -0.43
N ARG A 558 12.93 36.37 -0.58
CA ARG A 558 14.11 37.14 -0.18
C ARG A 558 14.33 37.05 1.33
N ALA A 559 15.58 37.18 1.77
CA ALA A 559 15.93 37.38 3.17
C ALA A 559 15.11 38.53 3.78
N GLY A 560 14.57 38.34 4.99
CA GLY A 560 13.62 39.27 5.63
C GLY A 560 12.15 38.97 5.33
N SER A 561 11.83 37.95 4.53
CA SER A 561 10.46 37.46 4.42
C SER A 561 10.12 36.55 5.61
N LYS A 562 8.89 36.64 6.13
CA LYS A 562 8.48 35.93 7.36
C LYS A 562 8.80 34.43 7.36
N LEU A 563 8.57 33.75 6.24
CA LEU A 563 8.83 32.31 6.10
C LEU A 563 10.33 32.02 6.06
N ARG A 564 11.10 32.85 5.35
CA ARG A 564 12.55 32.73 5.29
C ARG A 564 13.19 32.98 6.66
N ASP A 565 12.75 34.02 7.36
CA ASP A 565 13.23 34.33 8.70
C ASP A 565 12.95 33.20 9.69
N LEU A 566 11.78 32.55 9.58
CA LEU A 566 11.43 31.40 10.41
C LEU A 566 12.39 30.22 10.17
N ILE A 567 12.70 29.92 8.90
CA ILE A 567 13.64 28.86 8.53
C ILE A 567 15.06 29.22 8.99
N ASP A 568 15.49 30.47 8.80
CA ASP A 568 16.80 30.93 9.22
C ASP A 568 16.96 30.86 10.76
N VAL A 569 15.88 31.10 11.52
CA VAL A 569 15.87 30.90 12.98
C VAL A 569 16.01 29.43 13.34
N GLU A 570 15.25 28.53 12.70
CA GLU A 570 15.35 27.08 12.94
C GLU A 570 16.73 26.53 12.55
N LEU A 571 17.31 26.99 11.44
CA LEU A 571 18.67 26.63 11.02
C LEU A 571 19.70 27.07 12.07
N LYS A 572 19.64 28.31 12.56
CA LYS A 572 20.53 28.80 13.62
C LYS A 572 20.38 28.01 14.92
N GLN A 573 19.15 27.64 15.29
CA GLN A 573 18.91 26.78 16.45
C GLN A 573 19.55 25.40 16.26
N LEU A 574 19.42 24.82 15.05
CA LEU A 574 19.96 23.51 14.74
C LEU A 574 21.49 23.50 14.64
N GLU A 575 22.09 24.58 14.15
CA GLU A 575 23.53 24.81 14.17
C GLU A 575 24.09 24.96 15.59
N GLY A 576 23.33 25.57 16.50
CA GLY A 576 23.69 25.67 17.92
C GLY A 576 23.56 24.37 18.70
N ASP A 577 22.76 23.41 18.23
CA ASP A 577 22.57 22.09 18.83
C ASP A 577 23.43 21.03 18.13
N GLU A 578 24.66 20.87 18.63
CA GLU A 578 25.64 19.88 18.14
C GLU A 578 25.10 18.45 18.05
N VAL A 579 24.17 18.04 18.92
CA VAL A 579 23.62 16.68 18.91
C VAL A 579 22.64 16.50 17.76
N ARG A 580 21.78 17.50 17.53
CA ARG A 580 20.82 17.47 16.41
C ARG A 580 21.53 17.63 15.08
N LYS A 581 22.50 18.54 14.99
CA LYS A 581 23.36 18.71 13.82
C LYS A 581 24.02 17.40 13.40
N ARG A 582 24.74 16.73 14.31
CA ARG A 582 25.39 15.44 14.03
C ARG A 582 24.40 14.34 13.64
N ARG A 583 23.20 14.36 14.23
CA ARG A 583 22.14 13.40 13.87
C ARG A 583 21.63 13.66 12.45
N ALA A 584 21.41 14.91 12.09
CA ALA A 584 20.98 15.31 10.76
C ALA A 584 22.05 14.92 9.73
N GLU A 585 23.31 15.26 9.97
CA GLU A 585 24.45 14.86 9.13
C GLU A 585 24.53 13.33 8.96
N LYS A 586 24.40 12.55 10.04
CA LYS A 586 24.40 11.08 9.96
C LYS A 586 23.22 10.52 9.15
N ASN A 587 22.10 11.23 9.11
CA ASN A 587 20.88 10.82 8.44
C ASN A 587 20.64 11.58 7.12
N GLN A 588 21.66 12.28 6.60
CA GLN A 588 21.54 13.15 5.42
C GLN A 588 20.86 12.45 4.22
N ALA A 589 21.29 11.23 3.90
CA ALA A 589 20.72 10.45 2.80
C ALA A 589 19.24 10.09 3.01
N LEU A 590 18.86 9.76 4.25
CA LEU A 590 17.47 9.45 4.60
C LEU A 590 16.59 10.70 4.52
N ILE A 591 17.05 11.82 5.06
CA ILE A 591 16.32 13.10 5.02
C ILE A 591 16.12 13.56 3.57
N TRP A 592 17.14 13.41 2.73
CA TRP A 592 17.05 13.73 1.31
C TRP A 592 16.07 12.83 0.58
N ARG A 593 16.12 11.52 0.82
CA ARG A 593 15.17 10.55 0.24
C ARG A 593 13.73 10.88 0.62
N ASP A 594 13.46 11.17 1.90
CA ASP A 594 12.13 11.60 2.36
C ASP A 594 11.61 12.81 1.55
N PHE A 595 12.46 13.81 1.30
CA PHE A 595 12.09 14.99 0.50
C PHE A 595 11.82 14.64 -0.96
N VAL A 596 12.68 13.81 -1.57
CA VAL A 596 12.52 13.35 -2.95
C VAL A 596 11.20 12.59 -3.12
N ASP A 597 10.87 11.68 -2.21
CA ASP A 597 9.65 10.88 -2.26
C ASP A 597 8.39 11.76 -2.12
N VAL A 598 8.42 12.72 -1.20
CA VAL A 598 7.33 13.71 -1.02
C VAL A 598 7.15 14.56 -2.28
N SER A 599 8.26 15.00 -2.89
CA SER A 599 8.25 15.81 -4.11
C SER A 599 7.70 15.02 -5.30
N ARG A 600 8.14 13.78 -5.49
CA ARG A 600 7.65 12.86 -6.53
C ARG A 600 6.17 12.60 -6.41
N ASN A 601 5.71 12.30 -5.18
CA ASN A 601 4.30 12.06 -4.95
C ASN A 601 3.46 13.30 -5.26
N LEU A 602 3.96 14.50 -4.92
CA LEU A 602 3.28 15.75 -5.25
C LEU A 602 3.22 15.98 -6.77
N ILE A 603 4.34 15.82 -7.49
CA ILE A 603 4.40 15.97 -8.95
C ILE A 603 3.43 14.99 -9.62
N ARG A 604 3.38 13.74 -9.17
CA ARG A 604 2.49 12.71 -9.73
C ARG A 604 1.00 12.97 -9.46
N THR A 605 0.66 13.52 -8.30
CA THR A 605 -0.74 13.67 -7.87
C THR A 605 -1.36 15.01 -8.25
N ASN A 606 -0.54 16.01 -8.56
CA ASN A 606 -1.02 17.35 -8.90
C ASN A 606 -0.66 17.70 -10.35
N GLU A 607 -1.65 17.65 -11.24
CA GLU A 607 -1.54 17.96 -12.67
C GLU A 607 -0.89 19.32 -12.92
N THR A 608 -1.29 20.36 -12.18
CA THR A 608 -0.70 21.71 -12.33
C THR A 608 0.80 21.76 -12.00
N VAL A 609 1.26 20.90 -11.08
CA VAL A 609 2.68 20.80 -10.74
C VAL A 609 3.42 19.97 -11.78
N SER A 610 2.79 18.90 -12.27
CA SER A 610 3.30 18.06 -13.37
C SER A 610 3.59 18.91 -14.61
N ASP A 611 2.63 19.73 -15.04
CA ASP A 611 2.74 20.58 -16.24
C ASP A 611 3.90 21.58 -16.13
N LEU A 612 4.07 22.20 -14.96
CA LEU A 612 5.15 23.18 -14.71
C LEU A 612 6.55 22.54 -14.69
N VAL A 613 6.62 21.24 -14.43
CA VAL A 613 7.87 20.49 -14.31
C VAL A 613 8.22 19.78 -15.63
N GLU A 614 7.24 19.58 -16.51
CA GLU A 614 7.42 18.91 -17.80
C GLU A 614 8.47 19.61 -18.69
N ASP A 615 8.49 20.94 -18.74
CA ASP A 615 9.53 21.68 -19.48
C ASP A 615 10.94 21.41 -18.94
N THR A 616 11.09 21.31 -17.62
CA THR A 616 12.37 21.01 -16.96
C THR A 616 12.82 19.58 -17.28
N LEU A 617 11.87 18.64 -17.27
CA LEU A 617 12.10 17.25 -17.61
C LEU A 617 12.50 17.09 -19.08
N ASN A 618 11.79 17.75 -20.00
CA ASN A 618 12.05 17.70 -21.43
C ASN A 618 13.40 18.32 -21.79
N SER A 619 13.74 19.47 -21.16
CA SER A 619 15.06 20.08 -21.33
C SER A 619 16.18 19.15 -20.86
N TRP A 620 15.98 18.45 -19.74
CA TRP A 620 16.95 17.50 -19.21
C TRP A 620 17.07 16.23 -20.06
N LEU A 621 15.95 15.69 -20.55
CA LEU A 621 15.97 14.58 -21.50
C LEU A 621 16.71 14.98 -22.77
N SER A 622 16.50 16.18 -23.30
CA SER A 622 17.25 16.69 -24.45
C SER A 622 18.75 16.82 -24.16
N GLU A 623 19.14 17.25 -22.95
CA GLU A 623 20.55 17.33 -22.53
C GLU A 623 21.19 15.94 -22.48
N LYS A 624 20.53 14.96 -21.84
CA LYS A 624 21.06 13.59 -21.67
C LYS A 624 21.07 12.79 -22.96
N THR A 625 20.13 13.03 -23.87
CA THR A 625 20.01 12.31 -25.15
C THR A 625 20.72 13.01 -26.32
N GLY A 626 21.36 14.16 -26.09
CA GLY A 626 21.94 14.97 -27.16
C GLY A 626 20.90 15.42 -28.20
N GLY A 627 19.63 15.60 -27.78
CA GLY A 627 18.52 15.96 -28.64
C GLY A 627 17.91 14.81 -29.45
N GLN A 628 18.28 13.55 -29.18
CA GLN A 628 17.70 12.37 -29.86
C GLN A 628 16.35 11.91 -29.27
N ALA A 629 15.73 12.72 -28.40
CA ALA A 629 14.48 12.40 -27.72
C ALA A 629 13.35 12.01 -28.71
N GLY A 630 12.63 10.94 -28.38
CA GLY A 630 11.36 10.59 -29.02
C GLY A 630 11.42 9.85 -30.35
N LYS A 631 12.59 9.58 -30.95
CA LYS A 631 12.67 8.57 -32.00
C LYS A 631 12.70 7.19 -31.35
N SER A 632 11.51 6.67 -31.03
CA SER A 632 11.31 5.22 -30.84
C SER A 632 12.15 4.50 -31.89
N GLY A 633 13.00 3.58 -31.45
CA GLY A 633 13.91 2.78 -32.29
C GLY A 633 13.23 1.88 -33.34
N LYS A 634 12.05 2.25 -33.84
CA LYS A 634 11.51 1.77 -35.11
C LYS A 634 12.20 2.52 -36.26
N GLY A 635 13.35 2.00 -36.70
CA GLY A 635 13.86 2.24 -38.06
C GLY A 635 15.15 3.04 -38.16
N ALA A 636 16.27 2.47 -37.70
CA ALA A 636 17.59 2.85 -38.20
C ALA A 636 18.46 1.60 -38.41
N ALA A 637 17.93 0.62 -39.13
CA ALA A 637 18.75 -0.38 -39.81
C ALA A 637 18.95 0.08 -41.26
N GLY A 638 20.18 0.42 -41.64
CA GLY A 638 20.60 0.53 -43.05
C GLY A 638 21.16 1.89 -43.45
N GLY A 639 22.45 2.11 -43.21
CA GLY A 639 23.16 3.29 -43.73
C GLY A 639 24.64 3.33 -43.38
N HIS A 640 25.36 2.21 -43.52
CA HIS A 640 26.82 2.23 -43.49
C HIS A 640 27.32 2.98 -44.74
N LEU A 641 27.53 4.30 -44.63
CA LEU A 641 28.31 5.04 -45.61
C LEU A 641 29.79 4.69 -45.37
N LYS A 642 30.35 3.86 -46.26
CA LYS A 642 31.80 3.76 -46.42
C LYS A 642 32.30 5.14 -46.87
N VAL A 643 33.10 5.77 -46.03
CA VAL A 643 33.98 6.87 -46.45
C VAL A 643 35.13 6.23 -47.23
N ALA A 644 35.27 6.66 -48.49
CA ALA A 644 36.51 6.59 -49.25
C ALA A 644 37.20 7.95 -49.14
#